data_AF-A0A6N2K5E5-F1
#
_entry.id   AF-A0A6N2K5E5-F1
#
_cell.length_a   1.000
_cell.length_b   1.000
_cell.length_c   1.000
_cell.angle_alpha   90.00
_cell.angle_beta   90.00
_cell.angle_gamma   90.00
#
_symmetry.space_group_name_H-M   'P 1'
#
loop_
_entity.id
_entity.type
_entity.pdbx_description
1 polymer ?
#
loop_
_entity_poly.entity_id
_entity_poly.type
_entity_poly.pdbx_seq_one_letter_code
_entity_poly.pdbx_strand_id
1 'polypeptide(L)'
;MRCCGVFPEDKKKRVTTGEMLVGPANAVFMDEISTGLDSSTTYQIVNSVKQYVHIFEGTAFISLLQPAPETYDLFDDIILLSDGEIVYQGPRENALLFFEYMGFKCPARKGVADFLQEVTSSKDQMQYWARRDVPYRFITVKEFAVAFQSFHEGRRLGDELAVPFDKSKSHPAALTSKKYGVNTRELCKACFSREFLLMKRNSFVFIFKFSQLTIMAMIAMTLFLRSEMHRDSVPDGGIYVGAMFFIVVVIMFNGMAEISLTLVKLPVFYKHRDLLFFPAWTYALPTWILKIPITFIEVAIMVFLTYFVIGFDPSVGRLFKQYLVLVFTNQMASGLFRGIAAVGRSMVVANTIGSFVLLLLFALGGFVLSRDNIKKWWIWGYWTSPMMYAQNAVVVNEFLGKSWSHVLPYSMEPLGVEILKSRGFFTEAYWYWLAVAALFGFTLLYNLLYILALAFLNPLGKPQQAGLSEEPQSNRVGRMGEAIHLMNPESSSSLHTRAESIDETGRSKSSRFTSNKQRGVILPFEPHSITFDEVMYSVDMPQEMKSHGVHEDKLVLLKGVSGAFRPGVLTALMGISGAGKTTMMDVLAGRKTGGYIEGTITISGYPKKQETFARISGYCEQNDIHSPHITVHESLLYSAWLRLPTEVDTETRKVDFR
;
A
#
# COMPACT_ATOMS: atom_id res chain seq x y z
N MET A 1 -10.02 22.23 4.54
CA MET A 1 -9.57 20.82 4.61
C MET A 1 -8.36 20.65 5.55
N ARG A 2 -8.53 20.76 6.89
CA ARG A 2 -7.42 20.66 7.88
C ARG A 2 -7.52 19.47 8.82
N CYS A 3 -8.50 18.58 8.67
CA CYS A 3 -8.66 17.45 9.58
C CYS A 3 -7.76 16.28 9.14
N CYS A 4 -6.71 16.02 9.91
CA CYS A 4 -6.04 14.72 9.95
C CYS A 4 -6.97 13.72 10.62
N GLY A 5 -7.14 12.53 10.05
CA GLY A 5 -8.00 11.48 10.59
C GLY A 5 -8.34 10.43 9.54
N VAL A 6 -8.88 9.28 9.98
CA VAL A 6 -9.36 8.23 9.08
C VAL A 6 -10.47 8.83 8.21
N PHE A 7 -10.21 8.97 6.91
CA PHE A 7 -11.19 9.45 5.95
C PHE A 7 -12.39 8.50 5.93
N PRO A 8 -13.64 9.00 5.91
CA PRO A 8 -14.77 8.18 5.49
C PRO A 8 -14.51 7.65 4.06
N GLU A 9 -15.10 6.49 3.73
CA GLU A 9 -14.75 5.74 2.50
C GLU A 9 -14.95 6.56 1.23
N ASP A 10 -16.00 7.38 1.19
CA ASP A 10 -16.28 8.35 0.12
C ASP A 10 -15.10 9.29 -0.16
N LYS A 11 -14.46 9.81 0.89
CA LYS A 11 -13.31 10.69 0.77
C LYS A 11 -12.05 9.93 0.37
N LYS A 12 -11.88 8.68 0.82
CA LYS A 12 -10.73 7.85 0.40
C LYS A 12 -10.74 7.60 -1.11
N LYS A 13 -11.91 7.27 -1.67
CA LYS A 13 -12.07 7.08 -3.12
C LYS A 13 -11.73 8.33 -3.90
N ARG A 14 -12.28 9.47 -3.51
CA ARG A 14 -11.97 10.77 -4.14
C ARG A 14 -10.47 11.10 -4.08
N VAL A 15 -9.79 10.79 -2.97
CA VAL A 15 -8.34 10.99 -2.83
C VAL A 15 -7.55 10.07 -3.75
N THR A 16 -7.87 8.77 -3.79
CA THR A 16 -7.19 7.83 -4.69
C THR A 16 -7.38 8.23 -6.15
N THR A 17 -8.61 8.58 -6.55
CA THR A 17 -8.88 9.09 -7.90
C THR A 17 -8.01 10.31 -8.19
N GLY A 18 -7.96 11.29 -7.28
CA GLY A 18 -7.08 12.45 -7.42
C GLY A 18 -5.61 12.08 -7.50
N GLU A 19 -5.10 11.23 -6.61
CA GLU A 19 -3.71 10.75 -6.63
C GLU A 19 -3.35 10.11 -7.97
N MET A 20 -4.27 9.34 -8.56
CA MET A 20 -4.11 8.65 -9.84
C MET A 20 -4.22 9.57 -11.06
N LEU A 21 -5.02 10.64 -10.99
CA LEU A 21 -5.12 11.67 -12.02
C LEU A 21 -3.94 12.66 -11.99
N VAL A 22 -3.30 12.83 -10.83
CA VAL A 22 -2.13 13.69 -10.68
C VAL A 22 -0.90 13.02 -11.30
N GLY A 23 -0.52 13.46 -12.49
CA GLY A 23 0.64 12.95 -13.23
C GLY A 23 0.37 12.90 -14.74
N PRO A 24 1.33 12.41 -15.53
CA PRO A 24 1.14 12.18 -16.97
C PRO A 24 0.34 10.89 -17.26
N ALA A 25 -0.51 10.44 -16.33
CA ALA A 25 -1.27 9.21 -16.55
C ALA A 25 -2.41 9.51 -17.52
N ASN A 26 -2.30 8.95 -18.72
CA ASN A 26 -3.25 9.18 -19.81
C ASN A 26 -4.22 8.00 -19.96
N ALA A 27 -3.97 6.87 -19.28
CA ALA A 27 -4.88 5.75 -19.17
C ALA A 27 -5.30 5.53 -17.71
N VAL A 28 -6.58 5.58 -17.39
CA VAL A 28 -7.08 5.45 -16.01
C VAL A 28 -7.97 4.22 -15.91
N PHE A 29 -7.55 3.28 -15.09
CA PHE A 29 -8.30 2.07 -14.75
C PHE A 29 -8.94 2.27 -13.38
N MET A 30 -10.23 2.01 -13.25
CA MET A 30 -10.90 2.10 -11.96
C MET A 30 -11.78 0.88 -11.72
N ASP A 31 -11.41 0.07 -10.73
CA ASP A 31 -12.11 -1.19 -10.46
C ASP A 31 -13.19 -1.01 -9.38
N GLU A 32 -14.42 -1.41 -9.71
CA GLU A 32 -15.61 -1.40 -8.86
C GLU A 32 -15.75 -0.11 -8.01
N ILE A 33 -15.74 1.04 -8.67
CA ILE A 33 -15.72 2.33 -7.96
C ILE A 33 -16.99 2.60 -7.17
N SER A 34 -18.11 1.96 -7.50
CA SER A 34 -19.40 2.14 -6.81
C SER A 34 -19.47 1.43 -5.45
N THR A 35 -18.59 0.45 -5.18
CA THR A 35 -18.65 -0.35 -3.94
C THR A 35 -18.41 0.52 -2.70
N GLY A 36 -19.34 0.52 -1.75
CA GLY A 36 -19.25 1.34 -0.53
C GLY A 36 -19.57 2.84 -0.72
N LEU A 37 -20.08 3.23 -1.90
CA LEU A 37 -20.55 4.59 -2.17
C LEU A 37 -22.06 4.64 -2.35
N ASP A 38 -22.65 5.79 -2.02
CA ASP A 38 -24.01 6.13 -2.44
C ASP A 38 -24.05 6.49 -3.94
N SER A 39 -25.24 6.40 -4.54
CA SER A 39 -25.45 6.68 -5.97
C SER A 39 -25.09 8.11 -6.36
N SER A 40 -25.34 9.09 -5.48
CA SER A 40 -25.05 10.50 -5.76
C SER A 40 -23.55 10.80 -5.78
N THR A 41 -22.79 10.22 -4.85
CA THR A 41 -21.33 10.33 -4.83
C THR A 41 -20.71 9.60 -6.02
N THR A 42 -21.22 8.42 -6.36
CA THR A 42 -20.76 7.68 -7.55
C THR A 42 -20.92 8.52 -8.82
N TYR A 43 -22.10 9.12 -9.01
CA TYR A 43 -22.38 10.02 -10.13
C TYR A 43 -21.39 11.19 -10.18
N GLN A 44 -21.14 11.86 -9.04
CA GLN A 44 -20.20 12.98 -8.98
C GLN A 44 -18.77 12.58 -9.37
N ILE A 45 -18.30 11.42 -8.91
CA ILE A 45 -16.97 10.92 -9.24
C ILE A 45 -16.90 10.60 -10.74
N VAL A 46 -17.86 9.84 -11.28
CA VAL A 46 -17.89 9.48 -12.71
C VAL A 46 -17.99 10.73 -13.58
N ASN A 47 -18.82 11.70 -13.21
CA ASN A 47 -18.97 12.95 -13.96
C ASN A 47 -17.66 13.78 -13.95
N SER A 48 -16.93 13.78 -12.83
CA SER A 48 -15.63 14.45 -12.75
C SER A 48 -14.59 13.75 -13.66
N VAL A 49 -14.61 12.42 -13.71
CA VAL A 49 -13.74 11.64 -14.60
C VAL A 49 -14.13 11.87 -16.06
N LYS A 50 -15.42 11.94 -16.38
CA LYS A 50 -15.92 12.28 -17.72
C LYS A 50 -15.36 13.62 -18.19
N GLN A 51 -15.48 14.66 -17.36
CA GLN A 51 -14.93 15.98 -17.66
C GLN A 51 -13.41 15.92 -17.90
N TYR A 52 -12.68 15.19 -17.06
CA TYR A 52 -11.25 14.98 -17.27
C TYR A 52 -10.94 14.30 -18.62
N VAL A 53 -11.63 13.20 -18.93
CA VAL A 53 -11.46 12.43 -20.17
C VAL A 53 -11.73 13.30 -21.41
N HIS A 54 -12.82 14.07 -21.40
CA HIS A 54 -13.22 14.92 -22.54
C HIS A 54 -12.33 16.16 -22.71
N ILE A 55 -11.84 16.76 -21.62
CA ILE A 55 -10.99 17.97 -21.67
C ILE A 55 -9.55 17.64 -22.02
N PHE A 56 -9.01 16.57 -21.45
CA PHE A 56 -7.59 16.22 -21.59
C PHE A 56 -7.33 15.08 -22.58
N GLU A 57 -8.36 14.66 -23.34
CA GLU A 57 -8.31 13.50 -24.24
C GLU A 57 -7.73 12.25 -23.56
N GLY A 58 -8.06 12.05 -22.29
CA GLY A 58 -7.64 10.88 -21.51
C GLY A 58 -8.37 9.61 -21.95
N THR A 59 -7.86 8.46 -21.57
CA THR A 59 -8.53 7.15 -21.77
C THR A 59 -8.94 6.63 -20.40
N ALA A 60 -10.23 6.37 -20.16
CA ALA A 60 -10.70 5.84 -18.88
C ALA A 60 -11.53 4.57 -19.05
N PHE A 61 -11.18 3.55 -18.26
CA PHE A 61 -11.86 2.26 -18.21
C PHE A 61 -12.33 1.98 -16.79
N ILE A 62 -13.65 2.06 -16.58
CA ILE A 62 -14.26 2.02 -15.24
C ILE A 62 -15.17 0.80 -15.13
N SER A 63 -14.91 -0.04 -14.13
CA SER A 63 -15.79 -1.15 -13.74
C SER A 63 -16.80 -0.65 -12.71
N LEU A 64 -18.08 -0.96 -12.95
CA LEU A 64 -19.20 -0.60 -12.07
C LEU A 64 -20.07 -1.83 -11.82
N LEU A 65 -20.46 -2.00 -10.56
CA LEU A 65 -21.53 -2.93 -10.20
C LEU A 65 -22.86 -2.19 -10.29
N GLN A 66 -23.73 -2.62 -11.22
CA GLN A 66 -25.12 -2.15 -11.38
C GLN A 66 -25.32 -0.63 -11.18
N PRO A 67 -24.75 0.21 -12.07
CA PRO A 67 -24.88 1.66 -11.92
C PRO A 67 -26.32 2.13 -12.08
N ALA A 68 -26.68 3.15 -11.29
CA ALA A 68 -27.95 3.86 -11.45
C ALA A 68 -28.07 4.47 -12.87
N PRO A 69 -29.29 4.63 -13.42
CA PRO A 69 -29.50 5.13 -14.78
C PRO A 69 -28.76 6.43 -15.08
N GLU A 70 -28.77 7.37 -14.13
CA GLU A 70 -28.09 8.67 -14.28
C GLU A 70 -26.57 8.52 -14.39
N THR A 71 -25.99 7.52 -13.73
CA THR A 71 -24.56 7.21 -13.82
C THR A 71 -24.24 6.45 -15.11
N TYR A 72 -25.13 5.54 -15.52
CA TYR A 72 -25.02 4.83 -16.79
C TYR A 72 -24.99 5.79 -17.99
N ASP A 73 -25.81 6.84 -17.95
CA ASP A 73 -25.90 7.84 -19.01
C ASP A 73 -24.68 8.76 -19.13
N LEU A 74 -23.75 8.70 -18.16
CA LEU A 74 -22.48 9.42 -18.27
C LEU A 74 -21.50 8.72 -19.22
N PHE A 75 -21.64 7.43 -19.47
CA PHE A 75 -20.69 6.67 -20.30
C PHE A 75 -20.92 6.88 -21.79
N ASP A 76 -19.82 6.97 -22.53
CA ASP A 76 -19.82 7.09 -23.99
C ASP A 76 -19.87 5.67 -24.61
N ASP A 77 -18.98 4.78 -24.14
CA ASP A 77 -18.87 3.39 -24.60
C ASP A 77 -19.09 2.38 -23.47
N ILE A 78 -19.52 1.17 -23.82
CA ILE A 78 -19.67 0.03 -22.92
C ILE A 78 -18.93 -1.18 -23.49
N ILE A 79 -18.22 -1.89 -22.60
CA ILE A 79 -17.77 -3.26 -22.81
C ILE A 79 -18.57 -4.15 -21.87
N LEU A 80 -19.36 -5.05 -22.45
CA LEU A 80 -20.11 -6.05 -21.70
C LEU A 80 -19.34 -7.38 -21.72
N LEU A 81 -18.85 -7.77 -20.56
CA LEU A 81 -18.12 -9.01 -20.34
C LEU A 81 -19.04 -10.05 -19.69
N SER A 82 -19.06 -11.27 -20.22
CA SER A 82 -19.76 -12.40 -19.62
C SER A 82 -18.93 -13.67 -19.81
N ASP A 83 -18.79 -14.49 -18.76
CA ASP A 83 -18.04 -15.76 -18.79
C ASP A 83 -16.65 -15.69 -19.49
N GLY A 84 -15.91 -14.59 -19.26
CA GLY A 84 -14.59 -14.37 -19.82
C GLY A 84 -14.54 -13.97 -21.30
N GLU A 85 -15.69 -13.69 -21.93
CA GLU A 85 -15.83 -13.27 -23.33
C GLU A 85 -16.52 -11.89 -23.43
N ILE A 86 -16.15 -11.10 -24.45
CA ILE A 86 -16.80 -9.82 -24.74
C ILE A 86 -18.05 -10.08 -25.59
N VAL A 87 -19.20 -9.75 -25.01
CA VAL A 87 -20.52 -9.90 -25.63
C VAL A 87 -20.86 -8.69 -26.51
N TYR A 88 -20.44 -7.51 -26.10
CA TYR A 88 -20.66 -6.25 -26.81
C TYR A 88 -19.57 -5.24 -26.47
N GLN A 89 -19.10 -4.50 -27.48
CA GLN A 89 -18.22 -3.35 -27.30
C GLN A 89 -18.62 -2.21 -28.24
N GLY A 90 -18.88 -1.02 -27.70
CA GLY A 90 -19.16 0.15 -28.52
C GLY A 90 -20.06 1.17 -27.82
N PRO A 91 -20.70 2.07 -28.60
CA PRO A 91 -21.52 3.14 -28.06
C PRO A 91 -22.64 2.63 -27.17
N ARG A 92 -22.88 3.33 -26.06
CA ARG A 92 -23.94 3.00 -25.09
C ARG A 92 -25.33 2.92 -25.74
N GLU A 93 -25.61 3.79 -26.70
CA GLU A 93 -26.91 3.89 -27.38
C GLU A 93 -27.23 2.65 -28.21
N ASN A 94 -26.20 2.02 -28.79
CA ASN A 94 -26.35 0.88 -29.70
C ASN A 94 -26.40 -0.46 -28.97
N ALA A 95 -26.13 -0.49 -27.65
CA ALA A 95 -26.16 -1.71 -26.85
C ALA A 95 -27.56 -2.35 -26.86
N LEU A 96 -28.62 -1.56 -26.69
CA LEU A 96 -30.00 -2.07 -26.73
C LEU A 96 -30.36 -2.61 -28.11
N LEU A 97 -29.93 -1.93 -29.19
CA LEU A 97 -30.18 -2.34 -30.57
C LEU A 97 -29.54 -3.70 -30.88
N PHE A 98 -28.35 -3.97 -30.33
CA PHE A 98 -27.70 -5.27 -30.46
C PHE A 98 -28.52 -6.40 -29.82
N PHE A 99 -29.03 -6.20 -28.60
CA PHE A 99 -29.86 -7.21 -27.94
C PHE A 99 -31.23 -7.37 -28.61
N GLU A 100 -31.81 -6.29 -29.15
CA GLU A 100 -33.02 -6.35 -29.97
C GLU A 100 -32.80 -7.13 -31.27
N TYR A 101 -31.65 -6.94 -31.93
CA TYR A 101 -31.24 -7.74 -33.09
C TYR A 101 -31.17 -9.24 -32.75
N MET A 102 -30.73 -9.59 -31.54
CA MET A 102 -30.71 -10.96 -31.02
C MET A 102 -32.08 -11.48 -30.53
N GLY A 103 -33.12 -10.64 -30.51
CA GLY A 103 -34.49 -11.01 -30.14
C GLY A 103 -34.88 -10.71 -28.69
N PHE A 104 -34.06 -9.95 -27.96
CA PHE A 104 -34.32 -9.54 -26.58
C PHE A 104 -34.71 -8.07 -26.49
N LYS A 105 -35.67 -7.73 -25.63
CA LYS A 105 -36.11 -6.35 -25.45
C LYS A 105 -36.08 -5.94 -23.98
N CYS A 106 -35.48 -4.78 -23.71
CA CYS A 106 -35.46 -4.21 -22.38
C CYS A 106 -36.86 -3.67 -21.99
N PRO A 107 -37.42 -4.08 -20.84
CA PRO A 107 -38.67 -3.52 -20.33
C PRO A 107 -38.52 -2.04 -19.93
N ALA A 108 -39.58 -1.24 -20.12
CA ALA A 108 -39.52 0.21 -19.87
C ALA A 108 -39.25 0.63 -18.41
N ARG A 109 -39.54 -0.24 -17.43
CA ARG A 109 -39.32 0.02 -16.00
C ARG A 109 -37.99 -0.54 -15.47
N LYS A 110 -37.22 -1.24 -16.31
CA LYS A 110 -35.95 -1.86 -15.93
C LYS A 110 -34.81 -0.91 -16.31
N GLY A 111 -33.82 -0.77 -15.45
CA GLY A 111 -32.58 -0.06 -15.79
C GLY A 111 -31.81 -0.79 -16.89
N VAL A 112 -31.27 -0.05 -17.84
CA VAL A 112 -30.52 -0.63 -18.98
C VAL A 112 -29.31 -1.42 -18.48
N ALA A 113 -28.56 -0.88 -17.52
CA ALA A 113 -27.39 -1.55 -16.95
C ALA A 113 -27.72 -2.92 -16.32
N ASP A 114 -28.86 -3.02 -15.65
CA ASP A 114 -29.33 -4.27 -15.06
C ASP A 114 -29.76 -5.27 -16.13
N PHE A 115 -30.50 -4.79 -17.15
CA PHE A 115 -30.90 -5.59 -18.30
C PHE A 115 -29.68 -6.19 -19.00
N LEU A 116 -28.64 -5.39 -19.28
CA LEU A 116 -27.42 -5.85 -19.97
C LEU A 116 -26.68 -6.94 -19.19
N GLN A 117 -26.72 -6.91 -17.86
CA GLN A 117 -26.10 -7.95 -17.03
C GLN A 117 -26.97 -9.22 -17.00
N GLU A 118 -28.29 -9.07 -16.87
CA GLU A 118 -29.22 -10.20 -16.73
C GLU A 118 -29.52 -10.92 -18.06
N VAL A 119 -29.51 -10.23 -19.20
CA VAL A 119 -29.78 -10.85 -20.52
C VAL A 119 -28.74 -11.90 -20.91
N THR A 120 -27.55 -11.84 -20.32
CA THR A 120 -26.49 -12.85 -20.51
C THR A 120 -26.57 -14.02 -19.51
N SER A 121 -27.42 -13.92 -18.48
CA SER A 121 -27.61 -14.93 -17.43
C SER A 121 -28.60 -16.01 -17.87
N SER A 122 -28.26 -17.28 -17.68
CA SER A 122 -29.16 -18.40 -18.00
C SER A 122 -30.45 -18.41 -17.16
N LYS A 123 -30.42 -17.80 -15.97
CA LYS A 123 -31.58 -17.73 -15.06
C LYS A 123 -32.61 -16.70 -15.53
N ASP A 124 -32.13 -15.62 -16.15
CA ASP A 124 -32.91 -14.40 -16.35
C ASP A 124 -33.22 -14.14 -17.83
N GLN A 125 -32.42 -14.64 -18.77
CA GLN A 125 -32.51 -14.34 -20.20
C GLN A 125 -33.92 -14.58 -20.80
N MET A 126 -34.64 -15.61 -20.33
CA MET A 126 -35.97 -15.96 -20.84
C MET A 126 -36.99 -14.82 -20.66
N GLN A 127 -36.90 -14.05 -19.57
CA GLN A 127 -37.89 -13.01 -19.27
C GLN A 127 -37.84 -11.82 -20.25
N TYR A 128 -36.75 -11.71 -20.99
CA TYR A 128 -36.47 -10.62 -21.93
C TYR A 128 -36.77 -10.99 -23.39
N TRP A 129 -37.17 -12.23 -23.65
CA TRP A 129 -37.44 -12.71 -25.01
C TRP A 129 -38.66 -12.00 -25.61
N ALA A 130 -38.46 -11.34 -26.76
CA ALA A 130 -39.49 -10.52 -27.39
C ALA A 130 -40.14 -11.17 -28.62
N ARG A 131 -39.49 -12.17 -29.24
CA ARG A 131 -40.00 -12.85 -30.44
C ARG A 131 -41.09 -13.86 -30.05
N ARG A 132 -42.34 -13.53 -30.34
CA ARG A 132 -43.51 -14.38 -30.01
C ARG A 132 -43.67 -15.55 -30.99
N ASP A 133 -43.07 -15.44 -32.15
CA ASP A 133 -43.11 -16.37 -33.27
C ASP A 133 -42.07 -17.50 -33.18
N VAL A 134 -41.05 -17.33 -32.33
CA VAL A 134 -39.96 -18.30 -32.16
C VAL A 134 -39.90 -18.76 -30.70
N PRO A 135 -39.89 -20.07 -30.41
CA PRO A 135 -39.76 -20.55 -29.04
C PRO A 135 -38.41 -20.12 -28.47
N TYR A 136 -38.41 -19.69 -27.20
CA TYR A 136 -37.19 -19.30 -26.52
C TYR A 136 -36.22 -20.49 -26.44
N ARG A 137 -34.96 -20.21 -26.79
CA ARG A 137 -33.82 -21.08 -26.55
C ARG A 137 -32.75 -20.23 -25.89
N PHE A 138 -32.10 -20.78 -24.87
CA PHE A 138 -30.97 -20.11 -24.25
C PHE A 138 -29.88 -19.85 -25.30
N ILE A 139 -29.54 -18.58 -25.48
CA ILE A 139 -28.47 -18.11 -26.34
C ILE A 139 -27.22 -18.02 -25.48
N THR A 140 -26.20 -18.77 -25.89
CA THR A 140 -24.94 -18.85 -25.16
C THR A 140 -24.11 -17.57 -25.33
N VAL A 141 -23.21 -17.30 -24.38
CA VAL A 141 -22.27 -16.17 -24.46
C VAL A 141 -21.48 -16.17 -25.77
N LYS A 142 -21.00 -17.35 -26.19
CA LYS A 142 -20.29 -17.54 -27.47
C LYS A 142 -21.14 -17.14 -28.67
N GLU A 143 -22.43 -17.49 -28.68
CA GLU A 143 -23.34 -17.11 -29.76
C GLU A 143 -23.54 -15.59 -29.79
N PHE A 144 -23.61 -14.92 -28.64
CA PHE A 144 -23.60 -13.45 -28.62
C PHE A 144 -22.29 -12.84 -29.13
N ALA A 145 -21.14 -13.35 -28.70
CA ALA A 145 -19.84 -12.86 -29.14
C ALA A 145 -19.67 -12.97 -30.67
N VAL A 146 -20.06 -14.11 -31.25
CA VAL A 146 -20.07 -14.32 -32.71
C VAL A 146 -21.08 -13.39 -33.41
N ALA A 147 -22.27 -13.22 -32.85
CA ALA A 147 -23.26 -12.31 -33.41
C ALA A 147 -22.79 -10.85 -33.38
N PHE A 148 -22.07 -10.45 -32.33
CA PHE A 148 -21.50 -9.11 -32.22
C PHE A 148 -20.50 -8.83 -33.34
N GLN A 149 -19.64 -9.79 -33.70
CA GLN A 149 -18.72 -9.65 -34.84
C GLN A 149 -19.47 -9.40 -36.17
N SER A 150 -20.71 -9.89 -36.30
CA SER A 150 -21.55 -9.66 -37.49
C SER A 150 -22.37 -8.37 -37.42
N PHE A 151 -22.61 -7.85 -36.21
CA PHE A 151 -23.30 -6.60 -35.97
C PHE A 151 -22.48 -5.42 -36.51
N HIS A 152 -23.14 -4.33 -36.88
CA HIS A 152 -22.46 -3.20 -37.54
C HIS A 152 -21.36 -2.58 -36.68
N GLU A 153 -21.54 -2.48 -35.36
CA GLU A 153 -20.49 -1.99 -34.45
C GLU A 153 -19.32 -2.96 -34.33
N GLY A 154 -19.57 -4.27 -34.26
CA GLY A 154 -18.48 -5.26 -34.20
C GLY A 154 -17.69 -5.34 -35.50
N ARG A 155 -18.36 -5.23 -36.67
CA ARG A 155 -17.67 -5.11 -37.97
C ARG A 155 -16.83 -3.84 -38.03
N ARG A 156 -17.39 -2.70 -37.63
CA ARG A 156 -16.66 -1.43 -37.58
C ARG A 156 -15.44 -1.51 -36.66
N LEU A 157 -15.58 -2.09 -35.48
CA LEU A 157 -14.49 -2.29 -34.54
C LEU A 157 -13.41 -3.21 -35.14
N GLY A 158 -13.81 -4.31 -35.78
CA GLY A 158 -12.91 -5.22 -36.48
C GLY A 158 -12.15 -4.54 -37.61
N ASP A 159 -12.83 -3.75 -38.44
CA ASP A 159 -12.24 -2.98 -39.53
C ASP A 159 -11.23 -1.95 -38.98
N GLU A 160 -11.59 -1.24 -37.91
CA GLU A 160 -10.71 -0.25 -37.27
C GLU A 160 -9.48 -0.90 -36.61
N LEU A 161 -9.63 -2.07 -35.99
CA LEU A 161 -8.52 -2.85 -35.42
C LEU A 161 -7.62 -3.45 -36.51
N ALA A 162 -8.16 -3.77 -37.69
CA ALA A 162 -7.41 -4.31 -38.82
C ALA A 162 -6.55 -3.25 -39.53
N VAL A 163 -6.90 -1.97 -39.43
CA VAL A 163 -6.08 -0.87 -39.97
C VAL A 163 -4.76 -0.79 -39.19
N PRO A 164 -3.59 -0.96 -39.85
CA PRO A 164 -2.31 -0.85 -39.19
C PRO A 164 -2.13 0.55 -38.61
N PHE A 165 -1.78 0.62 -37.32
CA PHE A 165 -1.59 1.89 -36.65
C PHE A 165 -0.44 2.69 -37.28
N ASP A 166 -0.72 3.94 -37.67
CA ASP A 166 0.26 4.84 -38.26
C ASP A 166 1.19 5.41 -37.17
N LYS A 167 2.36 4.78 -37.01
CA LYS A 167 3.37 5.17 -36.03
C LYS A 167 3.87 6.61 -36.19
N SER A 168 3.71 7.23 -37.37
CA SER A 168 4.12 8.62 -37.60
C SER A 168 3.22 9.64 -36.88
N LYS A 169 1.99 9.25 -36.53
CA LYS A 169 1.03 10.07 -35.78
C LYS A 169 1.23 10.00 -34.27
N SER A 170 2.06 9.07 -33.78
CA SER A 170 2.35 8.92 -32.36
C SER A 170 3.75 9.40 -32.03
N HIS A 171 3.83 10.27 -31.04
CA HIS A 171 5.11 10.74 -30.54
C HIS A 171 5.83 9.60 -29.78
N PRO A 172 7.15 9.38 -29.98
CA PRO A 172 7.90 8.31 -29.30
C PRO A 172 7.88 8.38 -27.77
N ALA A 173 7.49 9.53 -27.19
CA ALA A 173 7.32 9.69 -25.74
C ALA A 173 6.07 8.99 -25.17
N ALA A 174 5.16 8.51 -26.03
CA ALA A 174 4.00 7.71 -25.62
C ALA A 174 4.40 6.43 -24.85
N LEU A 175 5.60 5.91 -25.11
CA LEU A 175 6.22 4.90 -24.27
C LEU A 175 7.26 5.53 -23.35
N THR A 176 6.94 5.57 -22.05
CA THR A 176 7.93 5.96 -21.06
C THR A 176 9.06 4.92 -20.97
N SER A 177 10.29 5.38 -21.16
CA SER A 177 11.50 4.55 -21.06
C SER A 177 12.09 4.54 -19.64
N LYS A 178 11.68 5.49 -18.79
CA LYS A 178 12.18 5.62 -17.41
C LYS A 178 11.22 4.94 -16.44
N LYS A 179 11.77 4.11 -15.55
CA LYS A 179 11.01 3.40 -14.51
C LYS A 179 10.39 4.35 -13.46
N TYR A 180 11.01 5.50 -13.21
CA TYR A 180 10.54 6.51 -12.25
C TYR A 180 10.42 7.88 -12.92
N GLY A 181 9.48 8.71 -12.44
CA GLY A 181 9.14 9.99 -13.08
C GLY A 181 10.06 11.15 -12.81
N VAL A 182 10.84 11.02 -11.73
CA VAL A 182 11.66 12.09 -11.20
C VAL A 182 13.05 11.56 -10.90
N ASN A 183 14.02 12.47 -10.84
CA ASN A 183 15.38 12.10 -10.52
C ASN A 183 15.47 11.50 -9.10
N THR A 184 16.42 10.60 -8.88
CA THR A 184 16.61 9.88 -7.60
C THR A 184 16.77 10.83 -6.41
N ARG A 185 17.45 11.96 -6.60
CA ARG A 185 17.62 12.99 -5.57
C ARG A 185 16.30 13.62 -5.14
N GLU A 186 15.39 13.87 -6.09
CA GLU A 186 14.08 14.44 -5.80
C GLU A 186 13.17 13.42 -5.12
N LEU A 187 13.20 12.15 -5.56
CA LEU A 187 12.52 11.04 -4.89
C LEU A 187 12.96 10.92 -3.43
N CYS A 188 14.28 10.92 -3.17
CA CYS A 188 14.82 10.94 -1.81
C CYS A 188 14.27 12.12 -1.01
N LYS A 189 14.34 13.34 -1.55
CA LYS A 189 13.86 14.56 -0.88
C LYS A 189 12.38 14.48 -0.54
N ALA A 190 11.55 14.00 -1.46
CA ALA A 190 10.11 13.82 -1.25
C ALA A 190 9.83 12.78 -0.15
N CYS A 191 10.50 11.63 -0.19
CA CYS A 191 10.37 10.58 0.84
C CYS A 191 10.84 11.05 2.22
N PHE A 192 11.95 11.80 2.30
CA PHE A 192 12.43 12.43 3.54
C PHE A 192 11.42 13.42 4.11
N SER A 193 10.90 14.31 3.27
CA SER A 193 9.92 15.32 3.70
C SER A 193 8.64 14.65 4.22
N ARG A 194 8.16 13.59 3.54
CA ARG A 194 6.98 12.84 3.96
C ARG A 194 7.21 12.12 5.29
N GLU A 195 8.32 11.40 5.43
CA GLU A 195 8.59 10.65 6.67
C GLU A 195 8.79 11.60 7.86
N PHE A 196 9.46 12.73 7.67
CA PHE A 196 9.59 13.76 8.71
C PHE A 196 8.22 14.34 9.13
N LEU A 197 7.34 14.62 8.17
CA LEU A 197 5.98 15.10 8.45
C LEU A 197 5.17 14.07 9.24
N LEU A 198 5.23 12.79 8.84
CA LEU A 198 4.58 11.69 9.53
C LEU A 198 5.11 11.54 10.96
N MET A 199 6.43 11.65 11.15
CA MET A 199 7.07 11.60 12.45
C MET A 199 6.61 12.74 13.36
N LYS A 200 6.51 13.96 12.83
CA LYS A 200 6.02 15.13 13.57
C LYS A 200 4.55 15.00 14.00
N ARG A 201 3.70 14.45 13.14
CA ARG A 201 2.27 14.26 13.43
C ARG A 201 2.00 13.10 14.36
N ASN A 202 2.83 12.06 14.30
CA ASN A 202 2.80 10.94 15.23
C ASN A 202 3.80 11.12 16.38
N SER A 203 4.01 12.37 16.83
CA SER A 203 4.94 12.70 17.91
C SER A 203 4.55 12.06 19.24
N PHE A 204 3.26 11.80 19.45
CA PHE A 204 2.72 11.14 20.63
C PHE A 204 3.41 9.80 20.92
N VAL A 205 3.70 8.99 19.89
CA VAL A 205 4.38 7.70 20.06
C VAL A 205 5.79 7.88 20.64
N PHE A 206 6.52 8.91 20.20
CA PHE A 206 7.86 9.18 20.71
C PHE A 206 7.83 9.73 22.14
N ILE A 207 6.86 10.60 22.46
CA ILE A 207 6.65 11.09 23.82
C ILE A 207 6.36 9.92 24.76
N PHE A 208 5.46 9.01 24.36
CA PHE A 208 5.16 7.81 25.14
C PHE A 208 6.40 6.94 25.38
N LYS A 209 7.21 6.71 24.34
CA LYS A 209 8.47 5.96 24.46
C LYS A 209 9.46 6.62 25.42
N PHE A 210 9.65 7.94 25.35
CA PHE A 210 10.53 8.65 26.27
C PHE A 210 10.04 8.54 27.72
N SER A 211 8.73 8.67 27.95
CA SER A 211 8.12 8.48 29.27
C SER A 211 8.30 7.06 29.79
N GLN A 212 8.04 6.04 28.96
CA GLN A 212 8.26 4.64 29.31
C GLN A 212 9.72 4.38 29.70
N LEU A 213 10.67 4.90 28.92
CA LEU A 213 12.10 4.71 29.18
C LEU A 213 12.55 5.43 30.46
N THR A 214 11.94 6.57 30.77
CA THR A 214 12.20 7.31 32.02
C THR A 214 11.69 6.51 33.22
N ILE A 215 10.52 5.87 33.12
CA ILE A 215 10.01 4.95 34.15
C ILE A 215 10.95 3.76 34.35
N MET A 216 11.42 3.15 33.26
CA MET A 216 12.39 2.05 33.34
C MET A 216 13.72 2.49 33.98
N ALA A 217 14.18 3.71 33.69
CA ALA A 217 15.36 4.29 34.33
C ALA A 217 15.15 4.51 35.84
N MET A 218 13.97 4.99 36.25
CA MET A 218 13.63 5.14 37.68
C MET A 218 13.63 3.79 38.40
N ILE A 219 13.07 2.75 37.79
CA ILE A 219 13.11 1.39 38.35
C ILE A 219 14.55 0.89 38.46
N ALA A 220 15.39 1.14 37.46
CA ALA A 220 16.81 0.76 37.51
C ALA A 220 17.55 1.46 38.65
N MET A 221 17.29 2.76 38.84
CA MET A 221 17.91 3.57 39.89
C MET A 221 17.53 3.13 41.31
N THR A 222 16.28 2.74 41.53
CA THR A 222 15.82 2.26 42.84
C THR A 222 16.30 0.84 43.14
N LEU A 223 16.35 -0.03 42.11
CA LEU A 223 16.78 -1.41 42.26
C LEU A 223 18.29 -1.55 42.49
N PHE A 224 19.10 -0.75 41.79
CA PHE A 224 20.56 -0.80 41.84
C PHE A 224 21.11 0.47 42.51
N LEU A 225 20.58 0.83 43.67
CA LEU A 225 20.98 2.06 44.35
C LEU A 225 22.44 1.96 44.85
N ARG A 226 23.25 2.99 44.58
CA ARG A 226 24.68 3.02 44.92
C ARG A 226 25.02 2.64 46.37
N SER A 227 24.14 2.90 47.34
CA SER A 227 24.38 2.57 48.76
C SER A 227 24.49 1.07 49.03
N GLU A 228 23.83 0.24 48.22
CA GLU A 228 23.86 -1.23 48.33
C GLU A 228 24.86 -1.88 47.36
N MET A 229 25.48 -1.08 46.48
CA MET A 229 26.37 -1.52 45.41
C MET A 229 27.84 -1.50 45.89
N HIS A 230 28.24 -2.56 46.59
CA HIS A 230 29.60 -2.73 47.11
C HIS A 230 30.60 -3.15 46.02
N ARG A 231 31.90 -2.96 46.25
CA ARG A 231 32.96 -3.27 45.27
C ARG A 231 34.04 -4.17 45.85
N ASP A 232 33.73 -4.89 46.92
CA ASP A 232 34.74 -5.55 47.75
C ASP A 232 34.90 -7.04 47.42
N SER A 233 34.01 -7.60 46.58
CA SER A 233 34.02 -9.02 46.26
C SER A 233 33.57 -9.34 44.83
N VAL A 234 33.90 -10.55 44.37
CA VAL A 234 33.45 -11.07 43.05
C VAL A 234 31.92 -11.19 42.96
N PRO A 235 31.19 -11.65 44.00
CA PRO A 235 29.73 -11.60 44.04
C PRO A 235 29.15 -10.19 43.82
N ASP A 236 29.72 -9.16 44.44
CA ASP A 236 29.25 -7.78 44.27
C ASP A 236 29.46 -7.29 42.84
N GLY A 237 30.61 -7.64 42.24
CA GLY A 237 30.84 -7.46 40.82
C GLY A 237 29.77 -8.10 39.94
N GLY A 238 29.26 -9.27 40.34
CA GLY A 238 28.13 -9.94 39.68
C GLY A 238 26.85 -9.11 39.65
N ILE A 239 26.56 -8.33 40.71
CA ILE A 239 25.40 -7.43 40.77
C ILE A 239 25.55 -6.30 39.74
N TYR A 240 26.75 -5.73 39.63
CA TYR A 240 27.09 -4.73 38.60
C TYR A 240 26.92 -5.30 37.18
N VAL A 241 27.37 -6.53 36.92
CA VAL A 241 27.12 -7.19 35.62
C VAL A 241 25.61 -7.32 35.36
N GLY A 242 24.82 -7.68 36.37
CA GLY A 242 23.37 -7.76 36.29
C GLY A 242 22.70 -6.42 35.95
N ALA A 243 23.15 -5.32 36.57
CA ALA A 243 22.67 -3.97 36.26
C ALA A 243 22.97 -3.58 34.80
N MET A 244 24.19 -3.87 34.31
CA MET A 244 24.54 -3.61 32.91
C MET A 244 23.73 -4.46 31.94
N PHE A 245 23.53 -5.75 32.24
CA PHE A 245 22.69 -6.63 31.46
C PHE A 245 21.26 -6.10 31.38
N PHE A 246 20.69 -5.65 32.50
CA PHE A 246 19.38 -5.01 32.52
C PHE A 246 19.32 -3.78 31.60
N ILE A 247 20.32 -2.90 31.65
CA ILE A 247 20.38 -1.71 30.77
C ILE A 247 20.43 -2.12 29.29
N VAL A 248 21.28 -3.08 28.93
CA VAL A 248 21.39 -3.59 27.54
C VAL A 248 20.06 -4.21 27.09
N VAL A 249 19.39 -4.98 27.95
CA VAL A 249 18.09 -5.59 27.67
C VAL A 249 17.01 -4.55 27.44
N VAL A 250 16.92 -3.52 28.28
CA VAL A 250 15.92 -2.44 28.14
C VAL A 250 16.10 -1.71 26.81
N ILE A 251 17.35 -1.38 26.44
CA ILE A 251 17.66 -0.70 25.17
C ILE A 251 17.36 -1.62 23.96
N MET A 252 17.71 -2.90 24.04
CA MET A 252 17.43 -3.88 22.97
C MET A 252 15.92 -4.06 22.76
N PHE A 253 15.17 -4.23 23.85
CA PHE A 253 13.74 -4.46 23.82
C PHE A 253 12.95 -3.27 23.26
N ASN A 254 13.41 -2.03 23.50
CA ASN A 254 12.79 -0.84 22.92
C ASN A 254 12.75 -0.88 21.38
N GLY A 255 13.71 -1.56 20.75
CA GLY A 255 13.71 -1.80 19.30
C GLY A 255 12.50 -2.61 18.81
N MET A 256 11.90 -3.48 19.65
CA MET A 256 10.79 -4.34 19.25
C MET A 256 9.54 -3.55 18.83
N ALA A 257 9.34 -2.37 19.39
CA ALA A 257 8.22 -1.48 19.02
C ALA A 257 8.25 -1.08 17.52
N GLU A 258 9.40 -1.21 16.85
CA GLU A 258 9.52 -1.00 15.41
C GLU A 258 8.71 -1.98 14.56
N ILE A 259 8.40 -3.18 15.08
CA ILE A 259 7.61 -4.17 14.36
C ILE A 259 6.25 -3.59 13.99
N SER A 260 5.50 -3.16 15.02
CA SER A 260 4.15 -2.61 14.87
C SER A 260 4.15 -1.36 13.99
N LEU A 261 5.11 -0.45 14.20
CA LEU A 261 5.20 0.80 13.45
C LEU A 261 5.50 0.59 11.96
N THR A 262 6.28 -0.46 11.64
CA THR A 262 6.62 -0.79 10.26
C THR A 262 5.45 -1.48 9.55
N LEU A 263 4.82 -2.46 10.19
CA LEU A 263 3.72 -3.23 9.61
C LEU A 263 2.52 -2.36 9.20
N VAL A 264 2.18 -1.35 10.01
CA VAL A 264 1.09 -0.40 9.68
C VAL A 264 1.38 0.39 8.40
N LYS A 265 2.65 0.62 8.06
CA LYS A 265 3.05 1.36 6.86
C LYS A 265 3.22 0.49 5.60
N LEU A 266 3.41 -0.82 5.76
CA LEU A 266 3.70 -1.74 4.65
C LEU A 266 2.62 -1.76 3.55
N PRO A 267 1.31 -1.77 3.84
CA PRO A 267 0.30 -1.83 2.77
C PRO A 267 0.37 -0.62 1.83
N VAL A 268 0.52 0.60 2.38
CA VAL A 268 0.71 1.82 1.58
C VAL A 268 2.03 1.80 0.81
N PHE A 269 3.09 1.23 1.40
CA PHE A 269 4.36 1.05 0.72
C PHE A 269 4.23 0.15 -0.51
N TYR A 270 3.59 -1.02 -0.38
CA TYR A 270 3.41 -1.95 -1.51
C TYR A 270 2.58 -1.32 -2.63
N LYS A 271 1.45 -0.65 -2.29
CA LYS A 271 0.65 0.12 -3.25
C LYS A 271 1.50 1.08 -4.09
N HIS A 272 2.33 1.91 -3.43
CA HIS A 272 3.17 2.89 -4.14
C HIS A 272 4.33 2.26 -4.90
N ARG A 273 4.94 1.20 -4.35
CA ARG A 273 6.03 0.47 -5.01
C ARG A 273 5.55 -0.17 -6.31
N ASP A 274 4.39 -0.82 -6.27
CA ASP A 274 3.84 -1.55 -7.41
C ASP A 274 3.33 -0.59 -8.50
N LEU A 275 2.93 0.64 -8.13
CA LEU A 275 2.66 1.75 -9.05
C LEU A 275 3.92 2.51 -9.52
N LEU A 276 5.13 2.03 -9.19
CA LEU A 276 6.42 2.63 -9.58
C LEU A 276 6.59 4.10 -9.15
N PHE A 277 6.08 4.46 -7.97
CA PHE A 277 6.25 5.82 -7.43
C PHE A 277 7.69 6.07 -6.99
N PHE A 278 8.33 5.09 -6.35
CA PHE A 278 9.71 5.17 -5.88
C PHE A 278 10.31 3.77 -5.65
N PRO A 279 11.66 3.62 -5.68
CA PRO A 279 12.32 2.38 -5.31
C PRO A 279 12.32 2.13 -3.79
N ALA A 280 12.48 0.88 -3.36
CA ALA A 280 12.41 0.52 -1.93
C ALA A 280 13.43 1.27 -1.04
N TRP A 281 14.65 1.50 -1.54
CA TRP A 281 15.72 2.15 -0.77
C TRP A 281 15.43 3.64 -0.47
N THR A 282 14.73 4.36 -1.34
CA THR A 282 14.37 5.77 -1.09
C THR A 282 13.32 5.92 0.00
N TYR A 283 12.57 4.85 0.32
CA TYR A 283 11.65 4.79 1.45
C TYR A 283 12.34 4.33 2.75
N ALA A 284 13.19 3.32 2.65
CA ALA A 284 13.86 2.72 3.80
C ALA A 284 14.92 3.64 4.45
N LEU A 285 15.75 4.32 3.64
CA LEU A 285 16.82 5.17 4.16
C LEU A 285 16.32 6.36 5.00
N PRO A 286 15.30 7.14 4.57
CA PRO A 286 14.76 8.20 5.41
C PRO A 286 14.26 7.70 6.77
N THR A 287 13.60 6.54 6.78
CA THR A 287 13.06 5.92 8.00
C THR A 287 14.18 5.58 9.00
N TRP A 288 15.34 5.15 8.51
CA TRP A 288 16.52 4.89 9.35
C TRP A 288 17.21 6.17 9.80
N ILE A 289 17.54 7.08 8.86
CA ILE A 289 18.34 8.28 9.13
C ILE A 289 17.61 9.24 10.08
N LEU A 290 16.30 9.45 9.91
CA LEU A 290 15.52 10.33 10.77
C LEU A 290 15.39 9.81 12.21
N LYS A 291 15.61 8.51 12.44
CA LYS A 291 15.61 7.91 13.77
C LYS A 291 16.93 8.05 14.53
N ILE A 292 18.03 8.35 13.85
CA ILE A 292 19.35 8.49 14.51
C ILE A 292 19.31 9.54 15.63
N PRO A 293 18.83 10.78 15.42
CA PRO A 293 18.74 11.77 16.50
C PRO A 293 17.85 11.32 17.66
N ILE A 294 16.75 10.61 17.37
CA ILE A 294 15.83 10.10 18.39
C ILE A 294 16.53 9.06 19.27
N THR A 295 17.30 8.15 18.67
CA THR A 295 18.02 7.13 19.46
C THR A 295 19.10 7.71 20.37
N PHE A 296 19.75 8.82 19.99
CA PHE A 296 20.65 9.52 20.91
C PHE A 296 19.89 10.01 22.15
N ILE A 297 18.71 10.61 21.96
CA ILE A 297 17.86 11.07 23.08
C ILE A 297 17.40 9.89 23.95
N GLU A 298 16.91 8.80 23.34
CA GLU A 298 16.48 7.60 24.09
C GLU A 298 17.61 7.06 24.97
N VAL A 299 18.78 6.81 24.39
CA VAL A 299 19.90 6.25 25.15
C VAL A 299 20.42 7.26 26.19
N ALA A 300 20.34 8.56 25.91
CA ALA A 300 20.76 9.60 26.85
C ALA A 300 19.90 9.57 28.11
N ILE A 301 18.58 9.44 27.97
CA ILE A 301 17.66 9.31 29.11
C ILE A 301 18.07 8.13 29.99
N MET A 302 18.33 6.96 29.40
CA MET A 302 18.70 5.78 30.18
C MET A 302 20.06 5.94 30.86
N VAL A 303 21.09 6.36 30.12
CA VAL A 303 22.48 6.39 30.62
C VAL A 303 22.68 7.52 31.61
N PHE A 304 22.31 8.76 31.28
CA PHE A 304 22.62 9.91 32.14
C PHE A 304 21.82 9.91 33.45
N LEU A 305 20.61 9.33 33.45
CA LEU A 305 19.85 9.17 34.70
C LEU A 305 20.46 8.08 35.59
N THR A 306 20.81 6.92 35.01
CA THR A 306 21.18 5.75 35.82
C THR A 306 22.65 5.70 36.21
N TYR A 307 23.58 6.24 35.40
CA TYR A 307 25.00 5.93 35.51
C TYR A 307 25.62 6.24 36.88
N PHE A 308 25.43 7.47 37.36
CA PHE A 308 25.99 7.91 38.64
C PHE A 308 25.17 7.44 39.85
N VAL A 309 23.87 7.19 39.65
CA VAL A 309 22.95 6.72 40.71
C VAL A 309 23.19 5.25 41.04
N ILE A 310 23.54 4.44 40.03
CA ILE A 310 23.98 3.06 40.21
C ILE A 310 25.41 3.00 40.78
N GLY A 311 26.21 4.02 40.47
CA GLY A 311 27.58 4.12 40.94
C GLY A 311 28.54 3.28 40.10
N PHE A 312 28.48 3.40 38.77
CA PHE A 312 29.54 2.95 37.86
C PHE A 312 30.84 3.77 38.03
N ASP A 313 31.89 3.44 37.28
CA ASP A 313 33.17 4.14 37.35
C ASP A 313 33.01 5.63 37.02
N PRO A 314 33.45 6.57 37.88
CA PRO A 314 33.15 8.00 37.71
C PRO A 314 33.86 8.65 36.52
N SER A 315 34.72 7.93 35.79
CA SER A 315 35.41 8.44 34.61
C SER A 315 34.42 8.84 33.49
N VAL A 316 34.42 10.13 33.14
CA VAL A 316 33.62 10.69 32.04
C VAL A 316 33.85 9.97 30.72
N GLY A 317 35.10 9.56 30.43
CA GLY A 317 35.41 8.81 29.23
C GLY A 317 34.73 7.44 29.16
N ARG A 318 34.46 6.80 30.30
CA ARG A 318 33.77 5.50 30.36
C ARG A 318 32.26 5.66 30.23
N LEU A 319 31.71 6.73 30.81
CA LEU A 319 30.32 7.12 30.58
C LEU A 319 30.02 7.31 29.08
N PHE A 320 30.83 8.08 28.36
CA PHE A 320 30.61 8.29 26.93
C PHE A 320 30.86 7.02 26.10
N LYS A 321 31.77 6.15 26.54
CA LYS A 321 31.97 4.84 25.92
C LYS A 321 30.75 3.93 26.08
N GLN A 322 30.14 3.88 27.26
CA GLN A 322 28.91 3.13 27.49
C GLN A 322 27.74 3.71 26.69
N TYR A 323 27.61 5.05 26.68
CA TYR A 323 26.63 5.75 25.88
C TYR A 323 26.72 5.39 24.39
N LEU A 324 27.92 5.45 23.80
CA LEU A 324 28.15 5.15 22.39
C LEU A 324 27.76 3.71 22.02
N VAL A 325 28.17 2.73 22.82
CA VAL A 325 27.83 1.31 22.58
C VAL A 325 26.32 1.09 22.64
N LEU A 326 25.63 1.72 23.60
CA LEU A 326 24.18 1.59 23.74
C LEU A 326 23.42 2.29 22.60
N VAL A 327 23.96 3.38 22.03
CA VAL A 327 23.41 3.99 20.80
C VAL A 327 23.49 3.01 19.63
N PHE A 328 24.64 2.37 19.40
CA PHE A 328 24.75 1.36 18.35
C PHE A 328 23.89 0.13 18.63
N THR A 329 23.73 -0.27 19.89
CA THR A 329 22.85 -1.36 20.29
C THR A 329 21.39 -1.05 19.94
N ASN A 330 20.91 0.16 20.26
CA ASN A 330 19.56 0.60 19.91
C ASN A 330 19.35 0.65 18.38
N GLN A 331 20.31 1.22 17.64
CA GLN A 331 20.26 1.30 16.17
C GLN A 331 20.21 -0.08 15.52
N MET A 332 21.05 -0.99 16.00
CA MET A 332 21.08 -2.38 15.56
C MET A 332 19.75 -3.07 15.86
N ALA A 333 19.23 -2.97 17.10
CA ALA A 333 17.97 -3.56 17.51
C ALA A 333 16.81 -3.05 16.65
N SER A 334 16.75 -1.73 16.44
CA SER A 334 15.75 -1.10 15.58
C SER A 334 15.84 -1.60 14.15
N GLY A 335 17.04 -1.78 13.60
CA GLY A 335 17.25 -2.36 12.27
C GLY A 335 16.77 -3.81 12.17
N LEU A 336 17.13 -4.64 13.17
CA LEU A 336 16.73 -6.05 13.26
C LEU A 336 15.21 -6.21 13.25
N PHE A 337 14.51 -5.50 14.14
CA PHE A 337 13.07 -5.60 14.27
C PHE A 337 12.29 -5.00 13.08
N ARG A 338 12.82 -3.95 12.43
CA ARG A 338 12.30 -3.48 11.13
C ARG A 338 12.46 -4.53 10.03
N GLY A 339 13.60 -5.22 9.99
CA GLY A 339 13.84 -6.34 9.08
C GLY A 339 12.87 -7.48 9.30
N ILE A 340 12.67 -7.91 10.55
CA ILE A 340 11.69 -8.93 10.93
C ILE A 340 10.26 -8.53 10.51
N ALA A 341 9.89 -7.27 10.68
CA ALA A 341 8.59 -6.76 10.24
C ALA A 341 8.41 -6.85 8.72
N ALA A 342 9.44 -6.47 7.95
CA ALA A 342 9.41 -6.54 6.49
C ALA A 342 9.39 -7.97 5.95
N VAL A 343 10.04 -8.91 6.62
CA VAL A 343 10.00 -10.35 6.25
C VAL A 343 8.65 -10.96 6.66
N GLY A 344 8.24 -10.68 7.90
CA GLY A 344 7.05 -11.24 8.53
C GLY A 344 5.75 -10.75 7.91
N ARG A 345 5.69 -9.50 7.41
CA ARG A 345 4.58 -8.85 6.65
C ARG A 345 3.17 -8.90 7.28
N SER A 346 3.01 -9.61 8.39
CA SER A 346 1.82 -9.80 9.20
C SER A 346 2.18 -9.60 10.68
N MET A 347 1.27 -9.01 11.44
CA MET A 347 1.46 -8.73 12.87
C MET A 347 1.69 -9.99 13.68
N VAL A 348 0.95 -11.07 13.39
CA VAL A 348 1.09 -12.33 14.12
C VAL A 348 2.46 -12.94 13.83
N VAL A 349 2.79 -13.12 12.55
CA VAL A 349 4.04 -13.76 12.13
C VAL A 349 5.27 -12.98 12.62
N ALA A 350 5.28 -11.65 12.45
CA ALA A 350 6.42 -10.82 12.82
C ALA A 350 6.63 -10.79 14.35
N ASN A 351 5.57 -10.71 15.15
CA ASN A 351 5.70 -10.74 16.61
C ASN A 351 6.16 -12.11 17.13
N THR A 352 5.68 -13.22 16.54
CA THR A 352 6.14 -14.57 16.91
C THR A 352 7.63 -14.73 16.61
N ILE A 353 8.07 -14.34 15.41
CA ILE A 353 9.50 -14.37 15.04
C ILE A 353 10.31 -13.42 15.93
N GLY A 354 9.81 -12.21 16.17
CA GLY A 354 10.46 -11.19 17.00
C GLY A 354 10.71 -11.67 18.43
N SER A 355 9.70 -12.27 19.07
CA SER A 355 9.81 -12.84 20.42
C SER A 355 10.79 -14.03 20.48
N PHE A 356 10.78 -14.89 19.46
CA PHE A 356 11.73 -16.00 19.37
C PHE A 356 13.17 -15.51 19.20
N VAL A 357 13.40 -14.53 18.32
CA VAL A 357 14.72 -13.92 18.13
C VAL A 357 15.19 -13.23 19.42
N LEU A 358 14.32 -12.53 20.13
CA LEU A 358 14.67 -11.91 21.41
C LEU A 358 15.13 -12.95 22.44
N LEU A 359 14.42 -14.07 22.56
CA LEU A 359 14.81 -15.17 23.45
C LEU A 359 16.20 -15.71 23.11
N LEU A 360 16.49 -15.90 21.81
CA LEU A 360 17.82 -16.32 21.37
C LEU A 360 18.90 -15.29 21.70
N LEU A 361 18.63 -14.00 21.48
CA LEU A 361 19.57 -12.92 21.82
C LEU A 361 19.88 -12.90 23.32
N PHE A 362 18.88 -13.07 24.18
CA PHE A 362 19.06 -13.11 25.63
C PHE A 362 19.87 -14.33 26.09
N ALA A 363 19.56 -15.51 25.57
CA ALA A 363 20.27 -16.74 25.90
C ALA A 363 21.74 -16.67 25.45
N LEU A 364 22.00 -16.14 24.26
CA LEU A 364 23.32 -16.10 23.62
C LEU A 364 24.08 -14.77 23.87
N GLY A 365 23.59 -13.91 24.76
CA GLY A 365 24.21 -12.62 25.09
C GLY A 365 25.44 -12.71 26.01
N GLY A 366 25.76 -13.90 26.53
CA GLY A 366 26.93 -14.14 27.40
C GLY A 366 26.69 -13.94 28.90
N PHE A 367 25.54 -13.36 29.29
CA PHE A 367 25.16 -13.20 30.69
C PHE A 367 24.37 -14.42 31.22
N VAL A 368 23.30 -14.83 30.51
CA VAL A 368 22.43 -15.94 30.93
C VAL A 368 23.16 -17.28 30.79
N LEU A 369 23.69 -17.55 29.58
CA LEU A 369 24.69 -18.59 29.39
C LEU A 369 26.07 -17.95 29.26
N SER A 370 26.97 -18.30 30.18
CA SER A 370 28.39 -18.01 30.02
C SER A 370 28.94 -18.74 28.79
N ARG A 371 29.84 -18.07 28.06
CA ARG A 371 30.47 -18.59 26.84
C ARG A 371 31.06 -19.99 27.04
N ASP A 372 31.72 -20.20 28.17
CA ASP A 372 32.46 -21.44 28.44
C ASP A 372 31.52 -22.63 28.73
N ASN A 373 30.26 -22.35 29.08
CA ASN A 373 29.21 -23.36 29.28
C ASN A 373 28.48 -23.73 27.98
N ILE A 374 28.67 -22.97 26.89
CA ILE A 374 28.05 -23.26 25.59
C ILE A 374 28.80 -24.42 24.94
N LYS A 375 28.06 -25.45 24.51
CA LYS A 375 28.64 -26.61 23.82
C LYS A 375 29.36 -26.17 22.54
N LYS A 376 30.52 -26.76 22.26
CA LYS A 376 31.39 -26.39 21.12
C LYS A 376 30.67 -26.37 19.76
N TRP A 377 29.70 -27.25 19.52
CA TRP A 377 28.95 -27.30 18.26
C TRP A 377 27.93 -26.16 18.10
N TRP A 378 27.54 -25.50 19.20
CA TRP A 378 26.56 -24.40 19.21
C TRP A 378 27.20 -23.02 19.46
N ILE A 379 28.52 -22.97 19.66
CA ILE A 379 29.24 -21.72 19.98
C ILE A 379 29.12 -20.66 18.88
N TRP A 380 28.87 -21.04 17.62
CA TRP A 380 28.63 -20.10 16.53
C TRP A 380 27.44 -19.17 16.84
N GLY A 381 26.41 -19.65 17.55
CA GLY A 381 25.27 -18.84 17.95
C GLY A 381 25.67 -17.64 18.81
N TYR A 382 26.61 -17.85 19.73
CA TYR A 382 27.20 -16.79 20.55
C TYR A 382 27.89 -15.72 19.69
N TRP A 383 28.69 -16.14 18.70
CA TRP A 383 29.42 -15.23 17.81
C TRP A 383 28.51 -14.46 16.84
N THR A 384 27.37 -15.03 16.46
CA THR A 384 26.38 -14.37 15.62
C THR A 384 25.47 -13.42 16.37
N SER A 385 25.43 -13.49 17.72
CA SER A 385 24.55 -12.66 18.54
C SER A 385 25.09 -11.24 18.66
N PRO A 386 24.39 -10.20 18.16
CA PRO A 386 24.81 -8.81 18.36
C PRO A 386 24.77 -8.40 19.85
N MET A 387 23.90 -9.04 20.65
CA MET A 387 23.81 -8.76 22.10
C MET A 387 25.09 -9.14 22.84
N MET A 388 25.80 -10.18 22.39
CA MET A 388 27.07 -10.60 22.96
C MET A 388 28.12 -9.49 22.90
N TYR A 389 28.23 -8.80 21.76
CA TYR A 389 29.15 -7.69 21.58
C TYR A 389 28.77 -6.49 22.46
N ALA A 390 27.47 -6.16 22.54
CA ALA A 390 26.98 -5.10 23.41
C ALA A 390 27.29 -5.37 24.89
N GLN A 391 26.99 -6.59 25.36
CA GLN A 391 27.26 -6.98 26.75
C GLN A 391 28.75 -6.95 27.07
N ASN A 392 29.58 -7.57 26.24
CA ASN A 392 31.03 -7.56 26.43
C ASN A 392 31.60 -6.13 26.47
N ALA A 393 31.16 -5.26 25.56
CA ALA A 393 31.67 -3.88 25.51
C ALA A 393 31.33 -3.06 26.76
N VAL A 394 30.10 -3.18 27.28
CA VAL A 394 29.68 -2.46 28.49
C VAL A 394 30.44 -2.98 29.71
N VAL A 395 30.56 -4.30 29.85
CA VAL A 395 31.24 -4.96 30.98
C VAL A 395 32.76 -4.67 30.95
N VAL A 396 33.43 -4.84 29.81
CA VAL A 396 34.88 -4.50 29.66
C VAL A 396 35.13 -3.02 29.93
N ASN A 397 34.22 -2.14 29.49
CA ASN A 397 34.34 -0.71 29.74
C ASN A 397 34.15 -0.33 31.22
N GLU A 398 33.42 -1.09 32.02
CA GLU A 398 33.32 -0.84 33.46
C GLU A 398 34.49 -1.48 34.23
N PHE A 399 34.69 -2.79 34.09
CA PHE A 399 35.57 -3.56 34.98
C PHE A 399 37.06 -3.33 34.74
N LEU A 400 37.45 -2.78 33.58
CA LEU A 400 38.82 -2.26 33.40
C LEU A 400 39.02 -0.87 34.03
N GLY A 401 38.04 -0.37 34.79
CA GLY A 401 38.00 0.93 35.48
C GLY A 401 38.97 1.06 36.64
N LYS A 402 39.28 2.31 37.01
CA LYS A 402 40.10 2.60 38.20
C LYS A 402 39.36 2.17 39.47
N SER A 403 38.03 2.18 39.42
CA SER A 403 37.15 1.70 40.48
C SER A 403 37.34 0.21 40.82
N TRP A 404 37.83 -0.58 39.87
CA TRP A 404 37.93 -2.03 39.93
C TRP A 404 39.38 -2.53 39.92
N SER A 405 40.35 -1.61 40.05
CA SER A 405 41.78 -1.92 39.93
C SER A 405 42.43 -2.44 41.22
N HIS A 406 41.69 -2.50 42.33
CA HIS A 406 42.20 -3.04 43.59
C HIS A 406 42.25 -4.57 43.54
N VAL A 407 43.10 -5.17 44.37
CA VAL A 407 43.40 -6.60 44.36
C VAL A 407 42.87 -7.23 45.64
N LEU A 408 42.19 -8.38 45.51
CA LEU A 408 41.69 -9.14 46.66
C LEU A 408 42.84 -9.80 47.42
N PRO A 409 42.69 -10.07 48.73
CA PRO A 409 43.61 -10.94 49.45
C PRO A 409 43.69 -12.28 48.69
N TYR A 410 44.91 -12.73 48.35
CA TYR A 410 45.20 -13.97 47.61
C TYR A 410 45.04 -13.97 46.07
N SER A 411 44.70 -12.84 45.42
CA SER A 411 44.77 -12.74 43.94
C SER A 411 45.98 -11.92 43.49
N MET A 412 46.50 -12.22 42.29
CA MET A 412 47.56 -11.46 41.61
C MET A 412 46.99 -10.51 40.54
N GLU A 413 45.69 -10.59 40.28
CA GLU A 413 45.01 -9.81 39.24
C GLU A 413 44.05 -8.78 39.84
N PRO A 414 43.79 -7.66 39.13
CA PRO A 414 42.78 -6.69 39.56
C PRO A 414 41.40 -7.34 39.68
N LEU A 415 40.60 -6.93 40.67
CA LEU A 415 39.26 -7.47 40.92
C LEU A 415 38.39 -7.48 39.65
N GLY A 416 38.45 -6.43 38.84
CA GLY A 416 37.70 -6.37 37.58
C GLY A 416 38.05 -7.47 36.58
N VAL A 417 39.31 -7.89 36.51
CA VAL A 417 39.75 -8.98 35.62
C VAL A 417 39.27 -10.33 36.15
N GLU A 418 39.31 -10.53 37.46
CA GLU A 418 38.78 -11.73 38.12
C GLU A 418 37.28 -11.89 37.86
N ILE A 419 36.51 -10.80 37.95
CA ILE A 419 35.07 -10.79 37.66
C ILE A 419 34.81 -11.18 36.20
N LEU A 420 35.55 -10.59 35.26
CA LEU A 420 35.44 -10.89 33.82
C LEU A 420 35.69 -12.38 33.55
N LYS A 421 36.78 -12.95 34.10
CA LYS A 421 37.12 -14.37 33.96
C LYS A 421 36.09 -15.29 34.59
N SER A 422 35.59 -14.96 35.79
CA SER A 422 34.62 -15.78 36.51
C SER A 422 33.30 -15.99 35.74
N ARG A 423 32.96 -15.04 34.85
CA ARG A 423 31.74 -15.08 34.02
C ARG A 423 32.01 -15.43 32.56
N GLY A 424 33.26 -15.65 32.16
CA GLY A 424 33.65 -15.99 30.79
C GLY A 424 33.59 -14.81 29.80
N PHE A 425 33.69 -13.58 30.29
CA PHE A 425 33.82 -12.37 29.46
C PHE A 425 35.28 -12.15 29.03
N PHE A 426 35.47 -11.37 27.97
CA PHE A 426 36.82 -11.02 27.52
C PHE A 426 37.48 -10.00 28.46
N THR A 427 38.81 -10.08 28.58
CA THR A 427 39.58 -9.24 29.52
C THR A 427 40.34 -8.12 28.82
N GLU A 428 40.56 -8.20 27.50
CA GLU A 428 41.35 -7.20 26.79
C GLU A 428 40.53 -5.96 26.39
N ALA A 429 41.12 -4.77 26.54
CA ALA A 429 40.45 -3.50 26.27
C ALA A 429 40.06 -3.28 24.79
N TYR A 430 40.72 -3.96 23.83
CA TYR A 430 40.41 -3.80 22.41
C TYR A 430 39.03 -4.37 22.02
N TRP A 431 38.48 -5.30 22.82
CA TRP A 431 37.16 -5.88 22.60
C TRP A 431 36.04 -4.83 22.60
N TYR A 432 36.25 -3.72 23.30
CA TYR A 432 35.34 -2.58 23.25
C TYR A 432 35.16 -2.05 21.82
N TRP A 433 36.27 -1.75 21.13
CA TRP A 433 36.21 -1.20 19.77
C TRP A 433 35.79 -2.23 18.73
N LEU A 434 36.18 -3.49 18.94
CA LEU A 434 35.72 -4.59 18.10
C LEU A 434 34.20 -4.75 18.19
N ALA A 435 33.62 -4.64 19.39
CA ALA A 435 32.18 -4.67 19.58
C ALA A 435 31.46 -3.46 18.96
N VAL A 436 32.02 -2.26 19.07
CA VAL A 436 31.48 -1.06 18.38
C VAL A 436 31.44 -1.29 16.86
N ALA A 437 32.54 -1.79 16.28
CA ALA A 437 32.60 -2.10 14.86
C ALA A 437 31.61 -3.20 14.45
N ALA A 438 31.49 -4.25 15.26
CA ALA A 438 30.53 -5.33 15.02
C ALA A 438 29.08 -4.84 15.07
N LEU A 439 28.69 -4.07 16.09
CA LEU A 439 27.34 -3.50 16.21
C LEU A 439 27.00 -2.55 15.06
N PHE A 440 27.96 -1.75 14.60
CA PHE A 440 27.79 -0.94 13.41
C PHE A 440 27.60 -1.79 12.15
N GLY A 441 28.40 -2.85 11.98
CA GLY A 441 28.25 -3.82 10.90
C GLY A 441 26.88 -4.49 10.90
N PHE A 442 26.39 -4.95 12.06
CA PHE A 442 25.04 -5.50 12.20
C PHE A 442 23.95 -4.48 11.88
N THR A 443 24.14 -3.22 12.28
CA THR A 443 23.20 -2.14 11.93
C THR A 443 23.08 -1.99 10.41
N LEU A 444 24.20 -1.96 9.68
CA LEU A 444 24.19 -1.89 8.22
C LEU A 444 23.56 -3.14 7.60
N LEU A 445 23.92 -4.33 8.09
CA LEU A 445 23.39 -5.60 7.62
C LEU A 445 21.87 -5.66 7.73
N TYR A 446 21.29 -5.35 8.91
CA TYR A 446 19.84 -5.43 9.10
C TYR A 446 19.09 -4.37 8.31
N ASN A 447 19.65 -3.16 8.14
CA ASN A 447 19.05 -2.16 7.26
C ASN A 447 19.11 -2.57 5.77
N LEU A 448 20.18 -3.24 5.34
CA LEU A 448 20.28 -3.80 3.99
C LEU A 448 19.26 -4.92 3.79
N LEU A 449 19.14 -5.85 4.73
CA LEU A 449 18.13 -6.92 4.69
C LEU A 449 16.71 -6.35 4.65
N TYR A 450 16.45 -5.27 5.40
CA TYR A 450 15.19 -4.55 5.35
C TYR A 450 14.91 -3.97 3.94
N ILE A 451 15.89 -3.33 3.31
CA ILE A 451 15.77 -2.80 1.94
C ILE A 451 15.51 -3.94 0.94
N LEU A 452 16.25 -5.04 1.03
CA LEU A 452 16.09 -6.21 0.16
C LEU A 452 14.72 -6.86 0.34
N ALA A 453 14.27 -7.02 1.58
CA ALA A 453 12.94 -7.54 1.89
C ALA A 453 11.84 -6.68 1.23
N LEU A 454 11.93 -5.36 1.36
CA LEU A 454 10.97 -4.44 0.72
C LEU A 454 11.05 -4.45 -0.82
N ALA A 455 12.24 -4.67 -1.38
CA ALA A 455 12.43 -4.71 -2.83
C ALA A 455 11.87 -5.99 -3.47
N PHE A 456 12.02 -7.13 -2.82
CA PHE A 456 11.74 -8.44 -3.42
C PHE A 456 10.50 -9.16 -2.89
N LEU A 457 10.06 -8.90 -1.65
CA LEU A 457 8.89 -9.57 -1.09
C LEU A 457 7.61 -8.86 -1.49
N ASN A 458 6.57 -9.63 -1.80
CA ASN A 458 5.22 -9.10 -2.08
C ASN A 458 4.37 -9.11 -0.80
N PRO A 459 3.25 -8.36 -0.74
CA PRO A 459 2.33 -8.40 0.40
C PRO A 459 1.90 -9.84 0.75
N LEU A 460 1.68 -10.11 2.05
CA LEU A 460 1.10 -11.38 2.50
C LEU A 460 -0.41 -11.36 2.30
N GLY A 461 -0.84 -12.05 1.27
CA GLY A 461 -2.23 -12.20 0.86
C GLY A 461 -2.20 -12.69 -0.58
N LYS A 462 -2.98 -13.73 -0.91
CA LYS A 462 -3.18 -14.08 -2.33
C LYS A 462 -3.65 -12.79 -3.02
N PRO A 463 -3.19 -12.46 -4.24
CA PRO A 463 -3.97 -11.56 -5.08
C PRO A 463 -5.37 -12.14 -5.07
N GLN A 464 -6.34 -11.44 -4.46
CA GLN A 464 -7.68 -11.98 -4.26
C GLN A 464 -8.10 -12.61 -5.58
N GLN A 465 -8.29 -13.93 -5.55
CA GLN A 465 -9.02 -14.65 -6.57
C GLN A 465 -10.43 -14.06 -6.47
N ALA A 466 -10.67 -13.02 -7.25
CA ALA A 466 -11.96 -12.38 -7.36
C ALA A 466 -12.93 -13.43 -7.88
N GLY A 467 -13.98 -13.68 -7.09
CA GLY A 467 -15.09 -14.56 -7.42
C GLY A 467 -14.81 -16.02 -7.14
N LEU A 468 -15.24 -16.50 -5.98
CA LEU A 468 -16.00 -17.74 -5.78
C LEU A 468 -16.30 -17.86 -4.28
N SER A 469 -17.28 -17.08 -3.84
CA SER A 469 -18.05 -17.35 -2.63
C SER A 469 -19.48 -17.59 -3.09
N GLU A 470 -19.81 -18.79 -3.55
CA GLU A 470 -21.19 -19.25 -3.54
C GLU A 470 -21.49 -19.82 -2.15
N GLU A 471 -22.08 -19.01 -1.27
CA GLU A 471 -22.92 -19.57 -0.22
C GLU A 471 -24.37 -19.62 -0.76
N PRO A 472 -25.03 -20.80 -0.75
CA PRO A 472 -26.42 -20.88 -1.16
C PRO A 472 -27.30 -20.31 -0.04
N GLN A 473 -27.88 -19.12 -0.26
CA GLN A 473 -29.03 -18.66 0.53
C GLN A 473 -30.24 -19.54 0.21
N SER A 474 -30.40 -20.63 0.96
CA SER A 474 -31.65 -21.39 1.00
C SER A 474 -32.44 -21.07 2.25
N ASN A 475 -33.69 -20.65 2.03
CA ASN A 475 -34.87 -20.80 2.87
C ASN A 475 -34.87 -20.15 4.27
N ARG A 476 -35.58 -19.01 4.37
CA ARG A 476 -36.53 -18.73 5.46
C ARG A 476 -37.58 -17.70 5.00
N VAL A 477 -38.59 -18.19 4.28
CA VAL A 477 -39.92 -17.59 4.29
C VAL A 477 -40.77 -18.43 5.24
N GLY A 478 -41.34 -17.81 6.27
CA GLY A 478 -42.37 -18.43 7.09
C GLY A 478 -42.51 -17.87 8.50
N ARG A 479 -43.58 -17.07 8.69
CA ARG A 479 -44.30 -16.75 9.94
C ARG A 479 -43.68 -15.72 10.89
N MET A 480 -44.21 -14.49 10.80
CA MET A 480 -45.11 -13.99 11.86
C MET A 480 -46.03 -12.93 11.25
N GLY A 481 -47.34 -13.21 11.31
CA GLY A 481 -48.39 -12.24 10.99
C GLY A 481 -48.84 -11.47 12.23
N GLU A 482 -49.44 -10.31 11.94
CA GLU A 482 -50.48 -9.59 12.69
C GLU A 482 -50.15 -8.83 13.98
N ALA A 483 -50.20 -7.49 13.87
CA ALA A 483 -51.21 -6.62 14.49
C ALA A 483 -51.00 -5.17 13.98
N ILE A 484 -51.71 -4.72 12.95
CA ILE A 484 -52.90 -3.84 13.02
C ILE A 484 -52.86 -2.79 14.16
N HIS A 485 -52.67 -1.52 13.80
CA HIS A 485 -53.64 -0.48 14.16
C HIS A 485 -53.55 0.76 13.26
N LEU A 486 -54.73 1.16 12.76
CA LEU A 486 -55.04 2.32 11.93
C LEU A 486 -55.00 3.64 12.70
N MET A 487 -54.72 4.76 12.01
CA MET A 487 -55.64 5.92 11.87
C MET A 487 -54.98 7.10 11.11
N ASN A 488 -55.54 7.43 9.94
CA ASN A 488 -55.72 8.80 9.41
C ASN A 488 -57.15 9.26 9.84
N PRO A 489 -57.62 10.54 9.72
CA PRO A 489 -57.26 11.56 8.71
C PRO A 489 -57.32 13.07 9.16
N GLU A 490 -56.99 13.97 8.21
CA GLU A 490 -57.47 15.37 8.03
C GLU A 490 -57.18 16.43 9.12
N SER A 491 -57.04 17.75 8.91
CA SER A 491 -56.96 18.75 7.82
C SER A 491 -56.56 20.07 8.54
N SER A 492 -55.76 21.01 8.02
CA SER A 492 -56.23 22.20 7.29
C SER A 492 -55.26 23.40 7.53
N SER A 493 -55.00 24.18 6.46
CA SER A 493 -54.72 25.65 6.42
C SER A 493 -53.41 26.18 7.06
N SER A 494 -52.69 27.21 6.58
CA SER A 494 -52.92 28.25 5.57
C SER A 494 -51.62 29.04 5.25
N LEU A 495 -51.48 29.44 3.97
CA LEU A 495 -51.00 30.73 3.43
C LEU A 495 -49.66 31.38 3.88
N HIS A 496 -48.75 31.60 2.92
CA HIS A 496 -48.63 32.91 2.26
C HIS A 496 -47.84 32.85 0.95
N THR A 497 -48.51 33.28 -0.12
CA THR A 497 -48.01 33.51 -1.48
C THR A 497 -47.53 34.97 -1.62
N ARG A 498 -46.46 35.23 -2.39
CA ARG A 498 -46.43 36.37 -3.31
C ARG A 498 -45.36 36.18 -4.39
N ALA A 499 -45.83 36.27 -5.64
CA ALA A 499 -45.09 36.24 -6.89
C ALA A 499 -44.77 37.67 -7.36
N GLU A 500 -43.80 37.80 -8.28
CA GLU A 500 -43.72 38.80 -9.37
C GLU A 500 -42.41 38.51 -10.15
N SER A 501 -42.47 37.86 -11.32
CA SER A 501 -42.46 38.45 -12.68
C SER A 501 -41.25 39.35 -12.97
N ILE A 502 -40.34 38.88 -13.83
CA ILE A 502 -39.33 39.71 -14.51
C ILE A 502 -39.45 39.41 -16.01
N ASP A 503 -39.81 40.43 -16.77
CA ASP A 503 -39.64 40.47 -18.21
C ASP A 503 -38.96 41.78 -18.63
N GLU A 504 -38.06 41.63 -19.60
CA GLU A 504 -37.37 42.57 -20.49
C GLU A 504 -36.75 43.90 -19.98
N THR A 505 -35.45 44.07 -20.26
CA THR A 505 -34.99 45.02 -21.30
C THR A 505 -33.48 44.91 -21.52
N GLY A 506 -33.07 44.80 -22.79
CA GLY A 506 -31.69 44.66 -23.20
C GLY A 506 -30.86 45.94 -23.11
N ARG A 507 -29.54 45.77 -22.94
CA ARG A 507 -28.54 46.68 -23.50
C ARG A 507 -27.22 45.96 -23.74
N SER A 508 -26.87 45.83 -25.02
CA SER A 508 -25.59 45.34 -25.50
C SER A 508 -24.43 46.22 -24.99
N LYS A 509 -23.39 45.60 -24.46
CA LYS A 509 -22.02 46.13 -24.54
C LYS A 509 -21.06 45.00 -24.87
N SER A 510 -20.62 45.00 -26.12
CA SER A 510 -19.45 44.27 -26.60
C SER A 510 -18.20 44.80 -25.90
N SER A 511 -17.54 43.98 -25.08
CA SER A 511 -16.13 44.19 -24.75
C SER A 511 -15.33 43.05 -25.34
N ARG A 512 -14.57 43.38 -26.40
CA ARG A 512 -13.49 42.55 -26.93
C ARG A 512 -12.53 42.22 -25.78
N PHE A 513 -12.51 40.96 -25.35
CA PHE A 513 -11.38 40.46 -24.57
C PHE A 513 -10.21 40.25 -25.53
N THR A 514 -9.29 41.22 -25.50
CA THR A 514 -7.94 41.07 -26.02
C THR A 514 -7.25 39.92 -25.28
N SER A 515 -6.79 38.93 -26.05
CA SER A 515 -6.06 37.77 -25.57
C SER A 515 -4.72 38.18 -24.94
N ASN A 516 -4.69 38.39 -23.64
CA ASN A 516 -3.46 38.31 -22.88
C ASN A 516 -3.13 36.84 -22.67
N LYS A 517 -2.16 36.34 -23.45
CA LYS A 517 -1.54 35.02 -23.26
C LYS A 517 -0.91 34.95 -21.86
N GLN A 518 -1.69 34.55 -20.86
CA GLN A 518 -1.11 33.92 -19.68
C GLN A 518 -0.47 32.62 -20.16
N ARG A 519 0.86 32.55 -20.09
CA ARG A 519 1.63 31.30 -20.24
C ARG A 519 1.27 30.38 -19.06
N GLY A 520 0.10 29.77 -19.11
CA GLY A 520 -0.15 28.52 -18.39
C GLY A 520 0.65 27.45 -19.11
N VAL A 521 1.53 26.76 -18.37
CA VAL A 521 2.22 25.58 -18.90
C VAL A 521 1.14 24.51 -19.07
N ILE A 522 0.74 24.26 -20.32
CA ILE A 522 -0.11 23.11 -20.66
C ILE A 522 0.78 21.90 -20.41
N LEU A 523 0.43 21.09 -19.39
CA LEU A 523 1.01 19.75 -19.26
C LEU A 523 0.79 19.04 -20.60
N PRO A 524 1.83 18.50 -21.25
CA PRO A 524 1.66 17.81 -22.52
C PRO A 524 0.94 16.49 -22.27
N PHE A 525 -0.40 16.53 -22.28
CA PHE A 525 -1.24 15.34 -22.28
C PHE A 525 -1.20 14.76 -23.69
N GLU A 526 -0.51 13.62 -23.86
CA GLU A 526 -0.53 12.87 -25.11
C GLU A 526 -1.64 11.81 -25.05
N PRO A 527 -2.63 11.84 -25.96
CA PRO A 527 -3.69 10.85 -25.98
C PRO A 527 -3.12 9.44 -26.23
N HIS A 528 -3.58 8.44 -25.48
CA HIS A 528 -3.12 7.05 -25.61
C HIS A 528 -4.28 6.10 -25.91
N SER A 529 -4.27 5.48 -27.09
CA SER A 529 -5.13 4.33 -27.36
C SER A 529 -4.52 3.06 -26.81
N ILE A 530 -5.36 2.15 -26.32
CA ILE A 530 -4.94 0.82 -25.88
C ILE A 530 -5.73 -0.19 -26.69
N THR A 531 -5.05 -1.08 -27.40
CA THR A 531 -5.68 -2.19 -28.10
C THR A 531 -5.20 -3.50 -27.53
N PHE A 532 -6.08 -4.50 -27.54
CA PHE A 532 -5.77 -5.84 -27.09
C PHE A 532 -6.39 -6.83 -28.06
N ASP A 533 -5.66 -7.89 -28.38
CA ASP A 533 -6.06 -8.86 -29.38
C ASP A 533 -5.78 -10.27 -28.86
N GLU A 534 -6.82 -11.10 -28.89
CA GLU A 534 -6.84 -12.51 -28.47
C GLU A 534 -6.24 -12.70 -27.07
N VAL A 535 -6.54 -11.79 -26.15
CA VAL A 535 -5.99 -11.85 -24.79
C VAL A 535 -6.66 -12.98 -24.02
N MET A 536 -5.85 -13.95 -23.62
CA MET A 536 -6.25 -15.05 -22.75
C MET A 536 -5.53 -14.97 -21.42
N TYR A 537 -6.24 -15.31 -20.35
CA TYR A 537 -5.65 -15.45 -19.02
C TYR A 537 -6.09 -16.76 -18.40
N SER A 538 -5.13 -17.57 -18.00
CA SER A 538 -5.36 -18.84 -17.33
C SER A 538 -4.51 -19.00 -16.07
N VAL A 539 -5.04 -19.73 -15.11
CA VAL A 539 -4.34 -20.08 -13.86
C VAL A 539 -4.37 -21.59 -13.68
N ASP A 540 -3.43 -22.14 -12.93
CA ASP A 540 -3.48 -23.56 -12.56
C ASP A 540 -4.77 -23.83 -11.77
N MET A 541 -5.40 -24.97 -12.05
CA MET A 541 -6.69 -25.32 -11.45
C MET A 541 -6.58 -25.39 -9.91
N PRO A 542 -7.41 -24.64 -9.16
CA PRO A 542 -7.39 -24.66 -7.70
C PRO A 542 -7.62 -26.07 -7.14
N GLN A 543 -6.93 -26.41 -6.05
CA GLN A 543 -7.04 -27.75 -5.43
C GLN A 543 -8.47 -28.09 -5.00
N GLU A 544 -9.23 -27.09 -4.55
CA GLU A 544 -10.64 -27.22 -4.18
C GLU A 544 -11.50 -27.71 -5.37
N MET A 545 -11.29 -27.16 -6.57
CA MET A 545 -12.02 -27.59 -7.77
C MET A 545 -11.56 -28.95 -8.29
N LYS A 546 -10.26 -29.26 -8.21
CA LYS A 546 -9.77 -30.61 -8.52
C LYS A 546 -10.41 -31.67 -7.61
N SER A 547 -10.66 -31.34 -6.35
CA SER A 547 -11.36 -32.23 -5.40
C SER A 547 -12.84 -32.45 -5.72
N HIS A 548 -13.45 -31.55 -6.50
CA HIS A 548 -14.83 -31.65 -6.99
C HIS A 548 -14.94 -32.28 -8.39
N GLY A 549 -13.87 -32.93 -8.89
CA GLY A 549 -13.92 -33.74 -10.09
C GLY A 549 -13.62 -32.99 -11.41
N VAL A 550 -13.07 -31.77 -11.35
CA VAL A 550 -12.61 -31.07 -12.55
C VAL A 550 -11.25 -31.64 -12.98
N HIS A 551 -11.21 -32.27 -14.15
CA HIS A 551 -10.02 -32.94 -14.71
C HIS A 551 -9.11 -32.02 -15.53
N GLU A 552 -9.49 -30.77 -15.74
CA GLU A 552 -8.67 -29.80 -16.47
C GLU A 552 -7.51 -29.30 -15.61
N ASP A 553 -6.35 -29.08 -16.24
CA ASP A 553 -5.15 -28.61 -15.54
C ASP A 553 -5.16 -27.10 -15.29
N LYS A 554 -5.86 -26.34 -16.13
CA LYS A 554 -5.89 -24.87 -16.07
C LYS A 554 -7.32 -24.35 -16.10
N LEU A 555 -7.60 -23.37 -15.24
CA LEU A 555 -8.83 -22.59 -15.27
C LEU A 555 -8.61 -21.36 -16.16
N VAL A 556 -9.36 -21.27 -17.26
CA VAL A 556 -9.33 -20.13 -18.18
C VAL A 556 -10.36 -19.09 -17.73
N LEU A 557 -9.89 -17.88 -17.42
CA LEU A 557 -10.72 -16.79 -16.90
C LEU A 557 -11.02 -15.72 -17.96
N LEU A 558 -10.16 -15.58 -18.98
CA LEU A 558 -10.41 -14.75 -20.17
C LEU A 558 -10.18 -15.62 -21.40
N LYS A 559 -11.15 -15.63 -22.31
CA LYS A 559 -11.25 -16.58 -23.43
C LYS A 559 -11.07 -15.86 -24.77
N GLY A 560 -9.90 -15.26 -24.99
CA GLY A 560 -9.53 -14.65 -26.28
C GLY A 560 -10.27 -13.34 -26.52
N VAL A 561 -10.14 -12.41 -25.58
CA VAL A 561 -10.83 -11.11 -25.69
C VAL A 561 -10.02 -10.17 -26.60
N SER A 562 -10.71 -9.55 -27.57
CA SER A 562 -10.15 -8.51 -28.45
C SER A 562 -10.97 -7.23 -28.36
N GLY A 563 -10.31 -6.07 -28.44
CA GLY A 563 -10.96 -4.78 -28.31
C GLY A 563 -10.02 -3.58 -28.24
N ALA A 564 -10.59 -2.38 -28.13
CA ALA A 564 -9.83 -1.12 -28.05
C ALA A 564 -10.43 -0.08 -27.08
N PHE A 565 -9.55 0.72 -26.49
CA PHE A 565 -9.88 1.94 -25.75
C PHE A 565 -9.37 3.17 -26.50
N ARG A 566 -10.22 4.19 -26.58
CA ARG A 566 -9.94 5.41 -27.33
C ARG A 566 -9.71 6.59 -26.39
N PRO A 567 -8.77 7.49 -26.72
CA PRO A 567 -8.66 8.80 -26.09
C PRO A 567 -9.97 9.59 -26.22
N GLY A 568 -10.34 10.32 -25.17
CA GLY A 568 -11.53 11.15 -25.13
C GLY A 568 -12.84 10.39 -24.95
N VAL A 569 -12.79 9.07 -24.75
CA VAL A 569 -13.98 8.21 -24.57
C VAL A 569 -13.98 7.62 -23.17
N LEU A 570 -15.08 7.83 -22.44
CA LEU A 570 -15.31 7.21 -21.14
C LEU A 570 -15.97 5.83 -21.34
N THR A 571 -15.22 4.76 -21.09
CA THR A 571 -15.69 3.38 -21.29
C THR A 571 -16.07 2.70 -19.96
N ALA A 572 -17.29 2.15 -19.89
CA ALA A 572 -17.71 1.29 -18.78
C ALA A 572 -17.40 -0.19 -19.05
N LEU A 573 -16.90 -0.89 -18.05
CA LEU A 573 -16.84 -2.35 -17.99
C LEU A 573 -18.03 -2.88 -17.18
N MET A 574 -18.92 -3.58 -17.85
CA MET A 574 -20.11 -4.17 -17.25
C MET A 574 -20.08 -5.69 -17.39
N GLY A 575 -20.79 -6.36 -16.48
CA GLY A 575 -20.88 -7.82 -16.44
C GLY A 575 -21.31 -8.27 -15.06
N ILE A 576 -21.88 -9.47 -14.97
CA ILE A 576 -22.24 -10.08 -13.69
C ILE A 576 -21.00 -10.30 -12.81
N SER A 577 -21.21 -10.53 -11.52
CA SER A 577 -20.14 -10.99 -10.64
C SER A 577 -19.57 -12.31 -11.17
N GLY A 578 -18.25 -12.46 -11.17
CA GLY A 578 -17.57 -13.64 -11.75
C GLY A 578 -17.36 -13.61 -13.27
N ALA A 579 -17.87 -12.61 -14.01
CA ALA A 579 -17.69 -12.52 -15.47
C ALA A 579 -16.22 -12.33 -15.94
N GLY A 580 -15.30 -12.01 -15.03
CA GLY A 580 -13.89 -11.75 -15.34
C GLY A 580 -13.50 -10.26 -15.37
N LYS A 581 -14.33 -9.34 -14.87
CA LYS A 581 -14.11 -7.88 -14.95
C LYS A 581 -12.77 -7.43 -14.34
N THR A 582 -12.56 -7.72 -13.05
CA THR A 582 -11.31 -7.42 -12.34
C THR A 582 -10.13 -8.14 -12.99
N THR A 583 -10.32 -9.36 -13.48
CA THR A 583 -9.27 -10.12 -14.18
C THR A 583 -8.84 -9.41 -15.47
N MET A 584 -9.78 -9.00 -16.30
CA MET A 584 -9.51 -8.22 -17.53
C MET A 584 -8.80 -6.91 -17.18
N MET A 585 -9.30 -6.18 -16.17
CA MET A 585 -8.70 -4.91 -15.76
C MET A 585 -7.27 -5.09 -15.23
N ASP A 586 -7.01 -6.09 -14.38
CA ASP A 586 -5.68 -6.38 -13.85
C ASP A 586 -4.70 -6.82 -14.94
N VAL A 587 -5.15 -7.62 -15.94
CA VAL A 587 -4.30 -8.06 -17.07
C VAL A 587 -3.93 -6.86 -17.94
N LEU A 588 -4.91 -6.03 -18.30
CA LEU A 588 -4.68 -4.81 -19.08
C LEU A 588 -3.84 -3.78 -18.31
N ALA A 589 -4.05 -3.66 -16.99
CA ALA A 589 -3.23 -2.83 -16.10
C ALA A 589 -1.84 -3.41 -15.84
N GLY A 590 -1.63 -4.70 -16.14
CA GLY A 590 -0.36 -5.39 -15.91
C GLY A 590 -0.08 -5.69 -14.43
N ARG A 591 -1.12 -5.85 -13.63
CA ARG A 591 -1.04 -6.15 -12.19
C ARG A 591 -1.04 -7.66 -11.91
N LYS A 592 -1.50 -8.49 -12.85
CA LYS A 592 -1.33 -9.94 -12.75
C LYS A 592 0.12 -10.33 -13.02
N THR A 593 0.80 -10.81 -11.98
CA THR A 593 2.19 -11.31 -12.02
C THR A 593 2.29 -12.83 -11.94
N GLY A 594 1.18 -13.53 -11.71
CA GLY A 594 1.07 -14.98 -11.77
C GLY A 594 0.03 -15.41 -12.81
N GLY A 595 0.03 -16.70 -13.17
CA GLY A 595 -0.79 -17.24 -14.26
C GLY A 595 -0.13 -17.09 -15.63
N TYR A 596 -0.82 -17.53 -16.68
CA TYR A 596 -0.37 -17.46 -18.06
C TYR A 596 -1.21 -16.40 -18.79
N ILE A 597 -0.54 -15.39 -19.35
CA ILE A 597 -1.15 -14.35 -20.19
C ILE A 597 -0.69 -14.60 -21.62
N GLU A 598 -1.64 -14.77 -22.53
CA GLU A 598 -1.42 -14.92 -23.98
C GLU A 598 -2.14 -13.80 -24.74
N GLY A 599 -1.84 -13.65 -26.03
CA GLY A 599 -2.35 -12.55 -26.87
C GLY A 599 -1.42 -11.33 -26.93
N THR A 600 -1.90 -10.24 -27.52
CA THR A 600 -1.11 -9.01 -27.67
C THR A 600 -1.84 -7.80 -27.07
N ILE A 601 -1.08 -6.93 -26.39
CA ILE A 601 -1.57 -5.66 -25.89
C ILE A 601 -0.66 -4.56 -26.44
N THR A 602 -1.24 -3.59 -27.13
CA THR A 602 -0.50 -2.45 -27.68
C THR A 602 -1.01 -1.12 -27.15
N ILE A 603 -0.10 -0.16 -27.02
CA ILE A 603 -0.36 1.20 -26.57
C ILE A 603 0.05 2.11 -27.70
N SER A 604 -0.93 2.76 -28.34
CA SER A 604 -0.71 3.61 -29.51
C SER A 604 0.14 2.92 -30.59
N GLY A 605 -0.16 1.64 -30.87
CA GLY A 605 0.52 0.82 -31.88
C GLY A 605 1.87 0.24 -31.47
N TYR A 606 2.35 0.47 -30.25
CA TYR A 606 3.58 -0.14 -29.73
C TYR A 606 3.26 -1.26 -28.73
N PRO A 607 4.00 -2.39 -28.72
CA PRO A 607 3.83 -3.43 -27.71
C PRO A 607 3.95 -2.89 -26.29
N LYS A 608 3.02 -3.26 -25.42
CA LYS A 608 2.99 -2.84 -24.02
C LYS A 608 4.26 -3.29 -23.29
N LYS A 609 5.01 -2.33 -22.75
CA LYS A 609 6.15 -2.59 -21.84
C LYS A 609 5.67 -2.66 -20.40
N GLN A 610 5.57 -3.87 -19.87
CA GLN A 610 5.05 -4.13 -18.52
C GLN A 610 5.81 -3.38 -17.41
N GLU A 611 7.14 -3.27 -17.54
CA GLU A 611 8.00 -2.64 -16.53
C GLU A 611 7.80 -1.14 -16.36
N THR A 612 7.20 -0.47 -17.35
CA THR A 612 7.02 0.98 -17.35
C THR A 612 5.57 1.40 -17.51
N PHE A 613 4.64 0.47 -17.75
CA PHE A 613 3.24 0.80 -18.00
C PHE A 613 2.57 1.57 -16.86
N ALA A 614 2.87 1.22 -15.60
CA ALA A 614 2.34 1.91 -14.42
C ALA A 614 2.66 3.42 -14.36
N ARG A 615 3.59 3.92 -15.18
CA ARG A 615 3.92 5.35 -15.30
C ARG A 615 2.92 6.13 -16.13
N ILE A 616 2.32 5.51 -17.14
CA ILE A 616 1.34 6.11 -18.05
C ILE A 616 -0.09 5.68 -17.72
N SER A 617 -0.25 4.72 -16.79
CA SER A 617 -1.55 4.31 -16.27
C SER A 617 -1.78 4.74 -14.81
N GLY A 618 -2.98 5.20 -14.47
CA GLY A 618 -3.49 5.27 -13.11
C GLY A 618 -4.37 4.04 -12.81
N TYR A 619 -4.28 3.47 -11.61
CA TYR A 619 -5.14 2.35 -11.21
C TYR A 619 -5.79 2.65 -9.86
N CYS A 620 -7.12 2.70 -9.84
CA CYS A 620 -7.90 2.80 -8.61
C CYS A 620 -8.37 1.40 -8.22
N GLU A 621 -7.88 0.90 -7.09
CA GLU A 621 -8.27 -0.40 -6.54
C GLU A 621 -9.65 -0.31 -5.87
N GLN A 622 -10.33 -1.46 -5.75
CA GLN A 622 -11.62 -1.57 -5.07
C GLN A 622 -11.55 -1.08 -3.60
N ASN A 623 -10.43 -1.40 -2.92
CA ASN A 623 -10.19 -1.01 -1.52
C ASN A 623 -9.10 0.05 -1.42
N ASP A 624 -9.44 1.20 -0.82
CA ASP A 624 -8.49 2.30 -0.68
C ASP A 624 -7.63 2.22 0.58
N ILE A 625 -6.32 2.13 0.36
CA ILE A 625 -5.31 2.15 1.42
C ILE A 625 -4.65 3.53 1.44
N HIS A 626 -4.77 4.22 2.57
CA HIS A 626 -4.20 5.55 2.82
C HIS A 626 -3.52 5.63 4.19
N SER A 627 -2.55 6.54 4.32
CA SER A 627 -1.96 6.84 5.63
C SER A 627 -2.93 7.69 6.47
N PRO A 628 -3.24 7.31 7.72
CA PRO A 628 -4.22 8.04 8.53
C PRO A 628 -3.73 9.42 9.00
N HIS A 629 -2.43 9.72 8.84
CA HIS A 629 -1.79 10.94 9.33
C HIS A 629 -1.52 11.97 8.22
N ILE A 630 -1.97 11.74 6.98
CA ILE A 630 -1.75 12.64 5.82
C ILE A 630 -3.08 13.29 5.43
N THR A 631 -3.07 14.57 5.05
CA THR A 631 -4.29 15.24 4.55
C THR A 631 -4.49 15.00 3.06
N VAL A 632 -5.72 15.21 2.55
CA VAL A 632 -6.01 15.13 1.11
C VAL A 632 -5.02 15.93 0.27
N HIS A 633 -4.81 17.20 0.63
CA HIS A 633 -3.87 18.09 -0.05
C HIS A 633 -2.44 17.52 -0.05
N GLU A 634 -1.97 16.99 1.08
CA GLU A 634 -0.62 16.41 1.17
C GLU A 634 -0.46 15.12 0.37
N SER A 635 -1.51 14.30 0.30
CA SER A 635 -1.58 13.12 -0.56
C SER A 635 -1.43 13.49 -2.03
N LEU A 636 -2.22 14.46 -2.50
CA LEU A 636 -2.17 14.97 -3.87
C LEU A 636 -0.81 15.62 -4.18
N LEU A 637 -0.31 16.46 -3.27
CA LEU A 637 1.00 17.10 -3.40
C LEU A 637 2.14 16.08 -3.45
N TYR A 638 2.07 15.02 -2.64
CA TYR A 638 3.05 13.95 -2.66
C TYR A 638 3.00 13.15 -3.97
N SER A 639 1.81 12.85 -4.48
CA SER A 639 1.63 12.25 -5.81
C SER A 639 2.23 13.17 -6.90
N ALA A 640 1.95 14.47 -6.83
CA ALA A 640 2.49 15.48 -7.75
C ALA A 640 4.02 15.49 -7.74
N TRP A 641 4.66 15.46 -6.56
CA TRP A 641 6.11 15.42 -6.44
C TRP A 641 6.76 14.17 -7.03
N LEU A 642 6.05 13.04 -7.06
CA LEU A 642 6.57 11.75 -7.52
C LEU A 642 6.25 11.46 -8.99
N ARG A 643 5.19 12.07 -9.52
CA ARG A 643 4.64 11.71 -10.84
C ARG A 643 4.85 12.77 -11.90
N LEU A 644 4.79 14.06 -11.54
CA LEU A 644 4.95 15.15 -12.50
C LEU A 644 6.41 15.30 -12.95
N PRO A 645 6.65 15.66 -14.22
CA PRO A 645 7.99 15.92 -14.74
C PRO A 645 8.72 17.04 -13.98
N THR A 646 10.05 16.98 -13.95
CA THR A 646 10.92 17.98 -13.32
C THR A 646 10.79 19.39 -13.91
N GLU A 647 10.23 19.50 -15.12
CA GLU A 647 9.98 20.76 -15.82
C GLU A 647 8.83 21.57 -15.20
N VAL A 648 7.95 20.94 -14.41
CA VAL A 648 6.86 21.63 -13.70
C VAL A 648 7.42 22.26 -12.43
N ASP A 649 7.38 23.59 -12.36
CA ASP A 649 7.92 24.35 -11.24
C ASP A 649 7.28 23.97 -9.89
N THR A 650 8.09 24.05 -8.83
CA THR A 650 7.69 23.73 -7.45
C THR A 650 6.55 24.56 -6.92
N GLU A 651 6.37 25.82 -7.39
CA GLU A 651 5.19 26.61 -7.01
C GLU A 651 3.95 26.13 -7.75
N THR A 652 4.03 25.81 -9.05
CA THR A 652 2.91 25.21 -9.80
C THR A 652 2.44 23.89 -9.18
N ARG A 653 3.39 23.03 -8.74
CA ARG A 653 3.07 21.78 -8.02
C ARG A 653 2.30 21.99 -6.71
N LYS A 654 2.40 23.17 -6.08
CA LYS A 654 1.72 23.51 -4.82
C LYS A 654 0.45 24.35 -5.03
N VAL A 655 0.38 25.13 -6.10
CA VAL A 655 -0.69 26.10 -6.37
C VAL A 655 -1.95 25.42 -6.90
N ASP A 656 -1.84 24.29 -7.62
CA ASP A 656 -2.99 23.57 -8.21
C ASP A 656 -3.91 22.87 -7.19
N PHE A 657 -3.55 22.85 -5.90
CA PHE A 657 -4.31 22.11 -4.87
C PHE A 657 -4.80 22.97 -3.70
N ARG A 658 -4.61 24.30 -3.74
CA ARG A 658 -4.94 25.21 -2.63
C ARG A 658 -6.43 25.51 -2.45
#